data_AF-A0A0V1J7D1-F1
#
_entry.id   AF-A0A0V1J7D1-F1
#
_cell.length_a   1.000
_cell.length_b   1.000
_cell.length_c   1.000
_cell.angle_alpha   90.00
_cell.angle_beta   90.00
_cell.angle_gamma   90.00
#
_symmetry.space_group_name_H-M   'P 1'
#
loop_
_entity.id
_entity.type
_entity.pdbx_description
1 polymer ?
#
loop_
_entity_poly.entity_id
_entity_poly.type
_entity_poly.pdbx_seq_one_letter_code
_entity_poly.pdbx_strand_id
1 'polypeptide(L)'
;MILVVKSIAGTIIDFELCSWNGNVARHNSSGRCTDHRSIVYKAPGQANGKIITAGDAGNWQDGAAAITADRGHSFAKALEHVVGNNDQIKFLAYNNVPPQVPKVKTKSNSKGVIILSTNADAAAWIVHTVPGFPIPKTAYTWPAAETAKGHLLLCLTISESQINGIAASLLFVQPIIHYNDIPETETAGMPYFRKLIKGEIPTLPPFTSRGSIRTENAGGPVTVHIYSKSETSKYEIYKKIIVRALKKTIKVWSRRDNKLKGDCRVSQRNIRLITSPASVSGHNTNLELDETSWAVSDPGSIFCHIDKPYFVSSKIKPKNHHWQFALKIMIYLPDLMQLLLNLIIVHDKILQLYKAPGQATGKIILAGAAASWDDGATPLTNAAGHSFGKTLEHVIGNNNAIKFLAYNNVPPQVPKVNTKSNSKGVIVLSTAGDAAAWIVHTVPGFPAAKTGYTWPVAENARGHLLICLTISESQINAIAASLLLVQPLVHYNDIPDTETAAMPYFNKLKEGRTPTLPPFTLKKSIRTESAAAPVAVQIYSKSESSKYVIVKALKKTIKVWSRRDNKLKGDCRVLQRNIRLIKSPAAINGHNTNLEADDTTWAVSDPGNTFCHVDKPYFKNQTKEPAMAICIENNDIFARFNEIAAQIEDCPKSIVYKAPGQANGKIIVAGAAGNWLDGAAAINAANGHSFAKALEHVVGINNQIKFLAYNNVPPRVPKVRTKSNSKGVIILSTNADAAAWIVHTVPGFPIPKTAYTWPAAETAKGHLLLCLTISESQINGIAASLLFVQPIIHYNDIPETETAGMPYFRKLIKGEIPTLPPFTSRGSIRTENAGGPVTVHIYSKSETSKYEIYKKIIVRALKKTIKVWSRRDNKLKGDCRVSQRNIRLITSPASVSGHNTNLELDETSWAVSDPGSIFCHIDKPYFKDQAKEPSLAVCIENNDIFARFDAIAAQLDNCP
;
A
#
# COMPACT_ATOMS: atom_id res chain seq x y z
N MET A 1 -10.84 7.24 -20.22
CA MET A 1 -10.68 7.68 -21.62
C MET A 1 -10.67 9.20 -21.63
N ILE A 2 -9.77 9.80 -22.39
CA ILE A 2 -9.76 11.25 -22.65
C ILE A 2 -9.96 11.45 -24.14
N LEU A 3 -10.84 12.38 -24.49
CA LEU A 3 -11.02 12.83 -25.85
C LEU A 3 -10.53 14.27 -25.98
N VAL A 4 -9.51 14.50 -26.80
CA VAL A 4 -8.90 15.81 -27.02
C VAL A 4 -9.27 16.32 -28.41
N VAL A 5 -10.04 17.39 -28.46
CA VAL A 5 -10.48 18.04 -29.69
C VAL A 5 -9.74 19.38 -29.83
N LYS A 6 -9.07 19.59 -30.97
CA LYS A 6 -8.42 20.86 -31.32
C LYS A 6 -9.40 21.69 -32.14
N SER A 7 -9.84 22.84 -31.62
CA SER A 7 -10.60 23.81 -32.42
C SER A 7 -9.63 24.56 -33.35
N ILE A 8 -9.95 24.58 -34.65
CA ILE A 8 -9.34 25.44 -35.66
C ILE A 8 -10.34 26.58 -35.86
N ALA A 9 -9.92 27.80 -35.55
CA ALA A 9 -10.69 28.99 -35.85
C ALA A 9 -10.57 29.32 -37.35
N GLY A 10 -11.70 29.63 -37.98
CA GLY A 10 -11.78 30.18 -39.33
C GLY A 10 -11.89 29.12 -40.42
N THR A 11 -13.08 28.97 -41.01
CA THR A 11 -13.43 29.13 -42.44
C THR A 11 -14.73 28.35 -42.71
N ILE A 12 -15.68 29.05 -43.32
CA ILE A 12 -17.08 28.68 -43.60
C ILE A 12 -17.14 27.55 -44.63
N ILE A 13 -17.74 26.40 -44.29
CA ILE A 13 -18.38 25.44 -45.22
C ILE A 13 -19.51 24.70 -44.47
N ASP A 14 -20.76 24.93 -44.92
CA ASP A 14 -22.04 24.34 -44.47
C ASP A 14 -22.15 22.83 -44.79
N PHE A 15 -22.44 21.90 -43.86
CA PHE A 15 -22.95 20.52 -44.23
C PHE A 15 -23.62 19.70 -43.10
N GLU A 16 -24.74 19.05 -43.45
CA GLU A 16 -25.82 18.45 -42.63
C GLU A 16 -25.46 17.35 -41.60
N LEU A 17 -26.17 17.37 -40.46
CA LEU A 17 -26.44 16.17 -39.64
C LEU A 17 -27.92 15.77 -39.80
N CYS A 18 -28.13 14.47 -39.99
CA CYS A 18 -29.40 13.73 -40.00
C CYS A 18 -30.29 13.88 -41.26
N SER A 19 -29.95 13.13 -42.30
CA SER A 19 -30.93 12.54 -43.24
C SER A 19 -30.54 11.07 -43.48
N TRP A 20 -31.31 10.14 -42.91
CA TRP A 20 -31.45 8.77 -43.42
C TRP A 20 -32.92 8.64 -43.81
N ASN A 21 -33.20 8.95 -45.08
CA ASN A 21 -34.50 9.28 -45.69
C ASN A 21 -35.08 10.62 -45.25
N GLY A 22 -35.14 11.56 -46.19
CA GLY A 22 -35.64 12.92 -45.99
C GLY A 22 -36.96 12.95 -45.24
N ASN A 23 -36.94 13.49 -44.02
CA ASN A 23 -37.96 14.32 -43.38
C ASN A 23 -37.54 14.65 -41.92
N VAL A 24 -36.98 15.87 -41.75
CA VAL A 24 -36.97 16.75 -40.54
C VAL A 24 -36.20 16.22 -39.28
N ALA A 25 -35.40 16.97 -38.50
CA ALA A 25 -35.32 18.41 -38.22
C ALA A 25 -33.93 18.89 -37.75
N ARG A 26 -33.67 20.16 -38.07
CA ARG A 26 -32.83 21.14 -37.40
C ARG A 26 -33.45 21.51 -36.06
N HIS A 27 -32.71 22.16 -35.15
CA HIS A 27 -33.13 23.44 -34.57
C HIS A 27 -31.95 24.10 -33.82
N ASN A 28 -31.24 24.99 -34.51
CA ASN A 28 -30.86 26.30 -33.98
C ASN A 28 -31.93 27.33 -34.40
N SER A 29 -31.86 28.57 -33.89
CA SER A 29 -32.86 29.63 -34.10
C SER A 29 -33.08 30.07 -35.55
N SER A 30 -32.24 29.66 -36.50
CA SER A 30 -32.31 30.02 -37.92
C SER A 30 -32.68 28.86 -38.84
N GLY A 31 -32.96 27.68 -38.28
CA GLY A 31 -33.36 26.54 -39.07
C GLY A 31 -32.37 26.21 -40.18
N ARG A 32 -31.05 26.16 -39.89
CA ARG A 32 -29.85 25.40 -40.43
C ARG A 32 -29.55 23.95 -39.92
N CYS A 33 -29.19 22.92 -40.70
CA CYS A 33 -28.68 21.61 -40.24
C CYS A 33 -27.37 21.48 -40.97
N THR A 34 -26.27 21.82 -40.32
CA THR A 34 -24.99 22.02 -41.02
C THR A 34 -23.78 21.63 -40.16
N ASP A 35 -23.96 20.84 -39.10
CA ASP A 35 -22.92 20.69 -38.08
C ASP A 35 -22.50 19.25 -37.77
N HIS A 36 -21.39 18.79 -38.36
CA HIS A 36 -20.77 17.46 -38.16
C HIS A 36 -20.26 17.15 -36.74
N ARG A 37 -20.42 18.07 -35.79
CA ARG A 37 -19.89 17.97 -34.41
C ARG A 37 -20.75 18.80 -33.48
N SER A 38 -21.21 18.21 -32.39
CA SER A 38 -21.95 18.94 -31.35
C SER A 38 -21.52 18.52 -29.95
N ILE A 39 -21.36 19.51 -29.08
CA ILE A 39 -21.25 19.31 -27.63
C ILE A 39 -22.51 19.86 -27.00
N VAL A 40 -23.21 19.02 -26.24
CA VAL A 40 -24.36 19.41 -25.45
C VAL A 40 -23.99 19.34 -23.98
N TYR A 41 -24.22 20.42 -23.26
CA TYR A 41 -24.09 20.51 -21.81
C TYR A 41 -25.44 20.84 -21.18
N LYS A 42 -26.00 19.85 -20.47
CA LYS A 42 -27.18 20.03 -19.63
C LYS A 42 -26.70 20.42 -18.23
N ALA A 43 -27.07 21.59 -17.73
CA ALA A 43 -26.74 21.99 -16.37
C ALA A 43 -27.70 21.35 -15.34
N PRO A 44 -27.29 21.23 -14.06
CA PRO A 44 -28.17 20.72 -13.01
C PRO A 44 -29.53 21.44 -12.95
N GLY A 45 -30.62 20.67 -12.99
CA GLY A 45 -31.98 21.20 -12.88
C GLY A 45 -32.53 21.90 -14.13
N GLN A 46 -31.75 22.00 -15.22
CA GLN A 46 -32.20 22.61 -16.46
C GLN A 46 -32.82 21.57 -17.40
N ALA A 47 -34.02 21.84 -17.90
CA ALA A 47 -34.70 20.98 -18.87
C ALA A 47 -34.01 21.02 -20.24
N ASN A 48 -33.61 22.22 -20.67
CA ASN A 48 -32.92 22.45 -21.94
C ASN A 48 -31.39 22.38 -21.76
N GLY A 49 -30.72 21.68 -22.67
CA GLY A 49 -29.26 21.67 -22.73
C GLY A 49 -28.73 22.87 -23.50
N LYS A 50 -27.53 23.35 -23.16
CA LYS A 50 -26.78 24.28 -24.01
C LYS A 50 -26.02 23.49 -25.06
N ILE A 51 -26.04 23.92 -26.32
CA ILE A 51 -25.34 23.28 -27.43
C ILE A 51 -24.29 24.23 -28.01
N ILE A 52 -23.14 23.68 -28.38
CA ILE A 52 -22.15 24.35 -29.22
C ILE A 52 -21.85 23.45 -30.42
N THR A 53 -21.84 24.04 -31.62
CA THR A 53 -21.58 23.36 -32.88
C THR A 53 -20.32 23.91 -33.55
N ALA A 54 -19.78 23.17 -34.53
CA ALA A 54 -18.45 23.45 -35.08
C ALA A 54 -18.39 24.60 -36.11
N GLY A 55 -19.53 25.14 -36.57
CA GLY A 55 -19.59 26.27 -37.51
C GLY A 55 -19.69 27.66 -36.89
N ASP A 56 -20.24 27.78 -35.68
CA ASP A 56 -20.58 29.09 -35.11
C ASP A 56 -19.45 29.66 -34.22
N ALA A 57 -18.89 30.79 -34.66
CA ALA A 57 -18.00 31.59 -33.84
C ALA A 57 -18.78 32.21 -32.66
N GLY A 58 -18.79 31.52 -31.51
CA GLY A 58 -18.61 32.21 -30.24
C GLY A 58 -19.54 31.88 -29.08
N ASN A 59 -20.76 31.35 -29.27
CA ASN A 59 -21.71 31.26 -28.15
C ASN A 59 -22.40 29.90 -28.03
N TRP A 60 -22.54 29.43 -26.78
CA TRP A 60 -23.47 28.36 -26.43
C TRP A 60 -24.90 28.79 -26.73
N GLN A 61 -25.62 27.98 -27.49
CA GLN A 61 -27.03 28.20 -27.83
C GLN A 61 -27.93 27.34 -26.94
N ASP A 62 -29.17 27.76 -26.74
CA ASP A 62 -30.17 26.90 -26.11
C ASP A 62 -30.60 25.79 -27.07
N GLY A 63 -30.74 24.58 -26.54
CA GLY A 63 -31.37 23.48 -27.24
C GLY A 63 -32.85 23.79 -27.49
N ALA A 64 -33.33 23.45 -28.67
CA ALA A 64 -34.68 23.78 -29.12
C ALA A 64 -35.82 23.07 -28.38
N ALA A 65 -35.51 21.95 -27.72
CA ALA A 65 -36.42 21.24 -26.86
C ALA A 65 -35.68 20.71 -25.62
N ALA A 66 -36.46 20.35 -24.60
CA ALA A 66 -35.93 19.73 -23.39
C ALA A 66 -35.26 18.40 -23.74
N ILE A 67 -34.16 18.07 -23.05
CA ILE A 67 -33.43 16.82 -23.26
C ILE A 67 -34.23 15.56 -22.84
N THR A 68 -35.38 15.77 -22.21
CA THR A 68 -36.32 14.69 -21.84
C THR A 68 -37.35 14.41 -22.92
N ALA A 69 -37.48 15.30 -23.92
CA ALA A 69 -38.42 15.11 -25.03
C ALA A 69 -37.89 14.02 -25.98
N ASP A 70 -38.78 13.21 -26.54
CA ASP A 70 -38.44 12.18 -27.51
C ASP A 70 -38.12 12.74 -28.91
N ARG A 71 -38.45 14.01 -29.16
CA ARG A 71 -38.26 14.73 -30.42
C ARG A 71 -37.85 16.18 -30.17
N GLY A 72 -37.38 16.85 -31.23
CA GLY A 72 -37.12 18.29 -31.22
C GLY A 72 -35.76 18.71 -30.64
N HIS A 73 -34.96 17.80 -30.09
CA HIS A 73 -33.58 18.07 -29.71
C HIS A 73 -32.58 17.18 -30.47
N SER A 74 -31.38 17.71 -30.71
CA SER A 74 -30.34 17.10 -31.55
C SER A 74 -29.94 15.68 -31.11
N PHE A 75 -30.01 15.42 -29.81
CA PHE A 75 -29.54 14.15 -29.24
C PHE A 75 -30.56 12.99 -29.35
N ALA A 76 -31.87 13.26 -29.24
CA ALA A 76 -32.88 12.24 -29.50
C ALA A 76 -32.83 11.83 -30.97
N LYS A 77 -32.62 12.79 -31.87
CA LYS A 77 -32.41 12.54 -33.30
C LYS A 77 -31.16 11.69 -33.56
N ALA A 78 -30.02 12.03 -32.96
CA ALA A 78 -28.79 11.25 -33.11
C ALA A 78 -28.91 9.78 -32.65
N LEU A 79 -29.88 9.48 -31.78
CA LEU A 79 -30.15 8.14 -31.27
C LEU A 79 -31.39 7.50 -31.87
N GLU A 80 -32.05 8.11 -32.86
CA GLU A 80 -33.35 7.64 -33.36
C GLU A 80 -33.32 6.17 -33.82
N HIS A 81 -32.23 5.75 -34.45
CA HIS A 81 -32.03 4.37 -34.90
C HIS A 81 -31.38 3.44 -33.84
N VAL A 82 -30.98 4.01 -32.71
CA VAL A 82 -30.57 3.27 -31.50
C VAL A 82 -31.79 2.88 -30.67
N VAL A 83 -32.80 3.76 -30.63
CA VAL A 83 -34.08 3.57 -29.91
C VAL A 83 -35.15 2.90 -30.77
N GLY A 84 -35.10 3.07 -32.09
CA GLY A 84 -35.99 2.43 -33.07
C GLY A 84 -35.37 1.26 -33.83
N ASN A 85 -36.21 0.54 -34.58
CA ASN A 85 -35.76 -0.50 -35.50
C ASN A 85 -35.42 0.11 -36.87
N ASN A 86 -34.21 -0.13 -37.35
CA ASN A 86 -33.76 0.17 -38.71
C ASN A 86 -32.83 -0.97 -39.13
N ASP A 87 -33.13 -1.61 -40.26
CA ASP A 87 -32.39 -2.79 -40.72
C ASP A 87 -30.97 -2.45 -41.18
N GLN A 88 -30.75 -1.21 -41.62
CA GLN A 88 -29.49 -0.72 -42.18
C GLN A 88 -28.57 -0.07 -41.14
N ILE A 89 -29.05 0.16 -39.92
CA ILE A 89 -28.27 0.82 -38.87
C ILE A 89 -27.99 -0.16 -37.74
N LYS A 90 -26.70 -0.31 -37.43
CA LYS A 90 -26.20 -1.18 -36.35
C LYS A 90 -25.38 -0.36 -35.37
N PHE A 91 -25.33 -0.79 -34.12
CA PHE A 91 -24.64 -0.05 -33.08
C PHE A 91 -24.11 -0.94 -31.95
N LEU A 92 -23.14 -0.39 -31.25
CA LEU A 92 -22.59 -0.89 -30.00
C LEU A 92 -22.78 0.17 -28.92
N ALA A 93 -23.49 -0.19 -27.84
CA ALA A 93 -23.71 0.68 -26.69
C ALA A 93 -22.90 0.20 -25.50
N TYR A 94 -22.18 1.14 -24.87
CA TYR A 94 -21.36 0.85 -23.69
C TYR A 94 -21.64 1.86 -22.57
N ASN A 95 -21.75 1.38 -21.33
CA ASN A 95 -22.05 2.23 -20.18
C ASN A 95 -21.58 1.55 -18.89
N ASN A 96 -20.96 2.30 -17.98
CA ASN A 96 -20.54 1.77 -16.68
C ASN A 96 -21.71 1.54 -15.69
N VAL A 97 -22.87 2.13 -15.98
CA VAL A 97 -24.16 1.89 -15.30
C VAL A 97 -25.18 1.66 -16.41
N PRO A 98 -25.19 0.48 -17.06
CA PRO A 98 -26.09 0.24 -18.18
C PRO A 98 -27.55 0.19 -17.71
N PRO A 99 -28.51 0.59 -18.56
CA PRO A 99 -29.92 0.51 -18.22
C PRO A 99 -30.34 -0.92 -17.92
N GLN A 100 -31.29 -1.08 -17.00
CA GLN A 100 -31.93 -2.36 -16.67
C GLN A 100 -30.99 -3.49 -16.19
N VAL A 101 -29.70 -3.22 -15.98
CA VAL A 101 -28.76 -4.18 -15.39
C VAL A 101 -28.37 -3.71 -13.98
N PRO A 102 -28.98 -4.25 -12.92
CA PRO A 102 -28.66 -3.85 -11.57
C PRO A 102 -27.27 -4.34 -11.15
N LYS A 103 -26.56 -3.52 -10.36
CA LYS A 103 -25.34 -3.90 -9.61
C LYS A 103 -24.11 -4.26 -10.46
N VAL A 104 -23.98 -3.75 -11.69
CA VAL A 104 -22.77 -4.00 -12.50
C VAL A 104 -21.53 -3.34 -11.89
N LYS A 105 -20.45 -4.12 -11.74
CA LYS A 105 -19.17 -3.65 -11.20
C LYS A 105 -18.16 -3.50 -12.32
N THR A 106 -17.99 -2.29 -12.83
CA THR A 106 -16.85 -1.92 -13.67
C THR A 106 -15.99 -0.86 -13.00
N LYS A 107 -14.72 -0.81 -13.40
CA LYS A 107 -13.79 0.28 -13.03
C LYS A 107 -13.66 1.31 -14.14
N SER A 108 -14.31 1.10 -15.29
CA SER A 108 -14.53 2.12 -16.30
C SER A 108 -15.57 3.13 -15.85
N ASN A 109 -15.42 4.37 -16.30
CA ASN A 109 -16.50 5.36 -16.24
C ASN A 109 -16.98 5.76 -17.65
N SER A 110 -16.37 5.18 -18.69
CA SER A 110 -16.67 5.49 -20.07
C SER A 110 -18.10 5.06 -20.41
N LYS A 111 -18.84 5.94 -21.09
CA LYS A 111 -20.16 5.66 -21.65
C LYS A 111 -20.26 6.23 -23.07
N GLY A 112 -21.04 5.59 -23.92
CA GLY A 112 -21.18 6.02 -25.29
C GLY A 112 -21.86 5.00 -26.19
N VAL A 113 -22.02 5.39 -27.45
CA VAL A 113 -22.61 4.60 -28.51
C VAL A 113 -21.75 4.75 -29.77
N ILE A 114 -21.42 3.64 -30.41
CA ILE A 114 -20.86 3.61 -31.76
C ILE A 114 -21.97 3.16 -32.68
N ILE A 115 -22.28 3.95 -33.71
CA ILE A 115 -23.34 3.68 -34.68
C ILE A 115 -22.69 3.59 -36.05
N LEU A 116 -23.09 2.63 -36.88
CA LEU A 116 -22.68 2.54 -38.27
C LEU A 116 -23.86 2.18 -39.17
N SER A 117 -23.73 2.54 -40.44
CA SER A 117 -24.58 2.09 -41.53
C SER A 117 -23.98 0.85 -42.19
N THR A 118 -24.82 -0.11 -42.61
CA THR A 118 -24.41 -1.27 -43.41
C THR A 118 -24.59 -1.07 -44.91
N ASN A 119 -24.99 0.14 -45.35
CA ASN A 119 -25.18 0.48 -46.76
C ASN A 119 -24.41 1.73 -47.22
N ALA A 120 -23.67 2.39 -46.33
CA ALA A 120 -22.74 3.46 -46.64
C ALA A 120 -21.57 3.45 -45.63
N ASP A 121 -20.40 3.96 -46.04
CA ASP A 121 -19.24 4.21 -45.14
C ASP A 121 -19.53 5.42 -44.24
N ALA A 122 -20.50 5.27 -43.34
CA ALA A 122 -20.97 6.32 -42.46
C ALA A 122 -21.10 5.79 -41.03
N ALA A 123 -20.44 6.46 -40.09
CA ALA A 123 -20.48 6.11 -38.69
C ALA A 123 -20.54 7.33 -37.77
N ALA A 124 -20.99 7.11 -36.54
CA ALA A 124 -21.02 8.13 -35.50
C ALA A 124 -20.51 7.56 -34.18
N TRP A 125 -19.79 8.39 -33.44
CA TRP A 125 -19.36 8.08 -32.07
C TRP A 125 -19.89 9.12 -31.09
N ILE A 126 -20.75 8.64 -30.21
CA ILE A 126 -21.35 9.42 -29.14
C ILE A 126 -20.65 9.07 -27.82
N VAL A 127 -20.21 10.08 -27.08
CA VAL A 127 -19.66 9.95 -25.73
C VAL A 127 -20.54 10.76 -24.77
N HIS A 128 -20.95 10.17 -23.65
CA HIS A 128 -21.83 10.84 -22.69
C HIS A 128 -21.49 10.51 -21.24
N THR A 129 -22.14 11.23 -20.32
CA THR A 129 -21.97 11.07 -18.86
C THR A 129 -23.16 10.40 -18.17
N VAL A 130 -24.29 10.26 -18.87
CA VAL A 130 -25.60 9.81 -18.34
C VAL A 130 -25.61 8.32 -17.95
N PRO A 131 -25.79 7.94 -16.68
CA PRO A 131 -26.02 6.56 -16.26
C PRO A 131 -27.41 6.07 -16.66
N GLY A 132 -27.57 4.77 -16.91
CA GLY A 132 -28.84 4.15 -17.28
C GLY A 132 -29.33 4.50 -18.69
N PHE A 133 -28.42 4.84 -19.61
CA PHE A 133 -28.75 5.41 -20.92
C PHE A 133 -27.76 4.98 -22.02
N PRO A 134 -28.16 4.84 -23.29
CA PRO A 134 -29.55 4.75 -23.78
C PRO A 134 -30.10 3.34 -23.55
N ILE A 135 -31.42 3.18 -23.54
CA ILE A 135 -32.06 1.86 -23.60
C ILE A 135 -32.11 1.41 -25.07
N PRO A 136 -31.41 0.35 -25.47
CA PRO A 136 -31.40 -0.11 -26.86
C PRO A 136 -32.79 -0.56 -27.31
N LYS A 137 -33.17 -0.25 -28.55
CA LYS A 137 -34.41 -0.73 -29.22
C LYS A 137 -35.70 -0.48 -28.41
N THR A 138 -35.69 0.55 -27.57
CA THR A 138 -36.83 1.01 -26.78
C THR A 138 -36.99 2.50 -27.04
N ALA A 139 -38.23 3.01 -27.06
CA ALA A 139 -38.53 4.43 -27.24
C ALA A 139 -37.64 5.34 -26.37
N TYR A 140 -37.28 6.51 -26.91
CA TYR A 140 -36.38 7.45 -26.25
C TYR A 140 -36.85 7.74 -24.83
N THR A 141 -36.00 7.41 -23.85
CA THR A 141 -36.32 7.57 -22.43
C THR A 141 -35.13 8.19 -21.72
N TRP A 142 -35.34 9.37 -21.13
CA TRP A 142 -34.36 10.02 -20.27
C TRP A 142 -34.49 9.53 -18.82
N PRO A 143 -33.39 9.15 -18.12
CA PRO A 143 -33.45 8.75 -16.72
C PRO A 143 -33.86 9.92 -15.82
N ALA A 144 -35.04 9.83 -15.19
CA ALA A 144 -35.61 10.92 -14.38
C ALA A 144 -34.68 11.41 -13.26
N ALA A 145 -33.93 10.50 -12.63
CA ALA A 145 -32.95 10.83 -11.57
C ALA A 145 -31.79 11.73 -12.05
N GLU A 146 -31.55 11.76 -13.37
CA GLU A 146 -30.45 12.52 -13.99
C GLU A 146 -30.92 13.89 -14.50
N THR A 147 -32.21 14.24 -14.35
CA THR A 147 -32.72 15.59 -14.64
C THR A 147 -32.15 16.64 -13.68
N ALA A 148 -31.96 16.28 -12.42
CA ALA A 148 -31.42 17.17 -11.38
C ALA A 148 -29.89 17.39 -11.51
N LYS A 149 -29.22 16.74 -12.46
CA LYS A 149 -27.76 16.69 -12.55
C LYS A 149 -27.21 17.27 -13.85
N GLY A 150 -25.96 17.70 -13.77
CA GLY A 150 -25.18 18.19 -14.90
C GLY A 150 -24.63 17.06 -15.75
N HIS A 151 -24.82 17.12 -17.07
CA HIS A 151 -24.36 16.12 -18.03
C HIS A 151 -23.77 16.74 -19.29
N LEU A 152 -22.71 16.10 -19.80
CA LEU A 152 -22.09 16.40 -21.08
C LEU A 152 -22.35 15.23 -22.04
N LEU A 153 -22.67 15.59 -23.28
CA LEU A 153 -22.81 14.68 -24.42
C LEU A 153 -22.02 15.26 -25.60
N LEU A 154 -21.30 14.40 -26.29
CA LEU A 154 -20.48 14.76 -27.44
C LEU A 154 -20.78 13.79 -28.58
N CYS A 155 -21.10 14.33 -29.74
CA CYS A 155 -21.34 13.57 -30.96
C CYS A 155 -20.26 13.89 -32.01
N LEU A 156 -19.66 12.84 -32.57
CA LEU A 156 -18.65 12.92 -33.63
C LEU A 156 -19.09 12.08 -34.82
N THR A 157 -19.20 12.69 -36.00
CA THR A 157 -19.31 11.96 -37.27
C THR A 157 -17.93 11.46 -37.70
N ILE A 158 -17.83 10.20 -38.09
CA ILE A 158 -16.58 9.50 -38.43
C ILE A 158 -16.84 8.52 -39.59
N SER A 159 -15.82 8.18 -40.37
CA SER A 159 -15.93 7.02 -41.27
C SER A 159 -15.82 5.71 -40.50
N GLU A 160 -16.32 4.63 -41.09
CA GLU A 160 -16.34 3.30 -40.49
C GLU A 160 -14.90 2.81 -40.17
N SER A 161 -13.93 3.19 -41.02
CA SER A 161 -12.51 2.92 -40.83
C SER A 161 -11.94 3.40 -39.48
N GLN A 162 -12.56 4.41 -38.86
CA GLN A 162 -12.09 4.96 -37.57
C GLN A 162 -12.53 4.12 -36.36
N ILE A 163 -13.53 3.25 -36.53
CA ILE A 163 -14.13 2.45 -35.44
C ILE A 163 -13.08 1.57 -34.76
N ASN A 164 -12.21 0.91 -35.52
CA ASN A 164 -11.18 0.04 -34.97
C ASN A 164 -10.17 0.82 -34.09
N GLY A 165 -9.86 2.08 -34.43
CA GLY A 165 -9.02 2.96 -33.62
C GLY A 165 -9.68 3.39 -32.31
N ILE A 166 -11.00 3.60 -32.33
CA ILE A 166 -11.81 3.85 -31.14
C ILE A 166 -11.83 2.60 -30.26
N ALA A 167 -12.09 1.43 -30.84
CA ALA A 167 -12.11 0.16 -30.14
C ALA A 167 -10.79 -0.16 -29.46
N ALA A 168 -9.65 0.10 -30.13
CA ALA A 168 -8.32 -0.03 -29.54
C ALA A 168 -8.16 0.82 -28.28
N SER A 169 -8.78 2.01 -28.23
CA SER A 169 -8.76 2.89 -27.06
C SER A 169 -9.74 2.46 -25.98
N LEU A 170 -10.91 1.92 -26.36
CA LEU A 170 -11.93 1.40 -25.44
C LEU A 170 -11.45 0.13 -24.73
N LEU A 171 -10.67 -0.73 -25.39
CA LEU A 171 -10.07 -1.94 -24.79
C LEU A 171 -9.27 -1.66 -23.52
N PHE A 172 -8.55 -0.54 -23.49
CA PHE A 172 -7.80 -0.15 -22.30
C PHE A 172 -8.73 0.27 -21.17
N VAL A 173 -9.81 0.98 -21.44
CA VAL A 173 -10.70 1.50 -20.40
C VAL A 173 -11.78 0.51 -19.96
N GLN A 174 -11.95 -0.60 -20.68
CA GLN A 174 -12.78 -1.74 -20.31
C GLN A 174 -14.23 -1.36 -19.94
N PRO A 175 -14.95 -0.64 -20.82
CA PRO A 175 -16.34 -0.32 -20.56
C PRO A 175 -17.20 -1.59 -20.64
N ILE A 176 -18.36 -1.57 -20.00
CA ILE A 176 -19.33 -2.66 -20.19
C ILE A 176 -20.08 -2.38 -21.48
N ILE A 177 -19.97 -3.30 -22.42
CA ILE A 177 -20.85 -3.34 -23.59
C ILE A 177 -22.13 -4.02 -23.12
N HIS A 178 -23.25 -3.32 -23.24
CA HIS A 178 -24.56 -3.83 -22.84
C HIS A 178 -25.47 -4.09 -24.04
N TYR A 179 -25.05 -3.70 -25.24
CA TYR A 179 -25.71 -4.03 -26.49
C TYR A 179 -24.72 -3.95 -27.66
N ASN A 180 -24.83 -4.89 -28.60
CA ASN A 180 -24.11 -4.90 -29.85
C ASN A 180 -24.90 -5.71 -30.89
N ASP A 181 -25.30 -5.07 -31.99
CA ASP A 181 -25.90 -5.74 -33.16
C ASP A 181 -25.08 -5.53 -34.45
N ILE A 182 -23.86 -5.02 -34.34
CA ILE A 182 -22.94 -4.87 -35.48
C ILE A 182 -22.50 -6.28 -35.95
N PRO A 183 -22.79 -6.66 -37.21
CA PRO A 183 -22.52 -8.00 -37.70
C PRO A 183 -21.03 -8.23 -37.95
N GLU A 184 -20.65 -9.50 -38.01
CA GLU A 184 -19.24 -9.89 -38.18
C GLU A 184 -18.67 -9.49 -39.55
N THR A 185 -19.52 -9.30 -40.56
CA THR A 185 -19.17 -8.85 -41.91
C THR A 185 -18.55 -7.45 -41.90
N GLU A 186 -19.16 -6.49 -41.21
CA GLU A 186 -18.62 -5.12 -41.08
C GLU A 186 -17.32 -5.11 -40.25
N THR A 187 -17.20 -6.03 -39.29
CA THR A 187 -16.06 -6.04 -38.35
C THR A 187 -14.92 -6.97 -38.77
N ALA A 188 -14.96 -7.53 -39.99
CA ALA A 188 -13.96 -8.46 -40.51
C ALA A 188 -12.54 -7.89 -40.47
N GLY A 189 -12.38 -6.61 -40.84
CA GLY A 189 -11.11 -5.87 -40.79
C GLY A 189 -10.79 -5.22 -39.45
N MET A 190 -11.60 -5.42 -38.40
CA MET A 190 -11.52 -4.67 -37.14
C MET A 190 -11.10 -5.55 -35.94
N PRO A 191 -9.82 -5.97 -35.84
CA PRO A 191 -9.38 -6.89 -34.82
C PRO A 191 -9.55 -6.35 -33.39
N TYR A 192 -9.39 -5.04 -33.16
CA TYR A 192 -9.58 -4.46 -31.83
C TYR A 192 -11.05 -4.37 -31.45
N PHE A 193 -11.95 -4.14 -32.42
CA PHE A 193 -13.39 -4.20 -32.19
C PHE A 193 -13.82 -5.61 -31.77
N ARG A 194 -13.36 -6.64 -32.49
CA ARG A 194 -13.61 -8.05 -32.14
C ARG A 194 -13.13 -8.40 -30.72
N LYS A 195 -11.95 -7.91 -30.33
CA LYS A 195 -11.43 -8.08 -28.96
C LYS A 195 -12.29 -7.35 -27.93
N LEU A 196 -12.78 -6.16 -28.28
CA LEU A 196 -13.61 -5.34 -27.39
C LEU A 196 -14.93 -6.05 -27.08
N ILE A 197 -15.64 -6.55 -28.10
CA ILE A 197 -16.91 -7.28 -27.91
C ILE A 197 -16.73 -8.61 -27.18
N LYS A 198 -15.56 -9.27 -27.31
CA LYS A 198 -15.21 -10.48 -26.54
C LYS A 198 -14.83 -10.19 -25.09
N GLY A 199 -14.73 -8.91 -24.70
CA GLY A 199 -14.29 -8.52 -23.36
C GLY A 199 -12.82 -8.82 -23.06
N GLU A 200 -11.99 -8.94 -24.10
CA GLU A 200 -10.55 -9.14 -23.92
C GLU A 200 -9.89 -7.90 -23.30
N ILE A 201 -8.82 -8.12 -22.54
CA ILE A 201 -8.11 -7.05 -21.84
C ILE A 201 -6.62 -7.06 -22.14
N PRO A 202 -5.96 -5.89 -22.30
CA PRO A 202 -4.51 -5.83 -22.42
C PRO A 202 -3.81 -6.33 -21.15
N THR A 203 -3.12 -7.47 -21.23
CA THR A 203 -2.40 -8.10 -20.09
C THR A 203 -0.92 -7.75 -20.04
N LEU A 204 -0.35 -7.26 -21.16
CA LEU A 204 1.06 -6.89 -21.29
C LEU A 204 1.23 -5.37 -21.39
N PRO A 205 2.36 -4.81 -20.92
CA PRO A 205 2.67 -3.40 -21.11
C PRO A 205 2.92 -3.08 -22.59
N PRO A 206 2.67 -1.82 -23.03
CA PRO A 206 2.31 -0.66 -22.21
C PRO A 206 0.83 -0.63 -21.81
N PHE A 207 0.56 -0.28 -20.55
CA PHE A 207 -0.80 -0.19 -19.96
C PHE A 207 -1.53 1.14 -20.25
N THR A 208 -1.05 1.88 -21.25
CA THR A 208 -1.63 3.14 -21.71
C THR A 208 -1.60 3.17 -23.22
N SER A 209 -2.64 3.68 -23.86
CA SER A 209 -2.68 3.90 -25.29
C SER A 209 -2.87 5.37 -25.63
N ARG A 210 -2.33 5.75 -26.79
CA ARG A 210 -2.56 7.02 -27.45
C ARG A 210 -3.00 6.70 -28.86
N GLY A 211 -4.25 7.00 -29.18
CA GLY A 211 -4.81 6.91 -30.51
C GLY A 211 -5.12 8.30 -31.08
N SER A 212 -5.38 8.34 -32.37
CA SER A 212 -6.00 9.49 -33.02
C SER A 212 -6.98 8.99 -34.06
N ILE A 213 -8.13 9.66 -34.14
CA ILE A 213 -9.11 9.47 -35.20
C ILE A 213 -9.31 10.80 -35.93
N ARG A 214 -9.92 10.73 -37.11
CA ARG A 214 -10.38 11.92 -37.85
C ARG A 214 -11.90 11.93 -37.93
N THR A 215 -12.49 13.08 -37.65
CA THR A 215 -13.92 13.28 -37.94
C THR A 215 -14.12 13.36 -39.44
N GLU A 216 -15.25 12.86 -39.92
CA GLU A 216 -15.71 13.08 -41.28
C GLU A 216 -16.27 14.51 -41.40
N ASN A 217 -15.70 15.33 -42.27
CA ASN A 217 -16.13 16.71 -42.52
C ASN A 217 -15.64 17.20 -43.89
N ALA A 218 -16.55 17.70 -44.73
CA ALA A 218 -16.23 18.33 -46.01
C ALA A 218 -15.45 19.65 -45.86
N GLY A 219 -15.64 20.39 -44.75
CA GLY A 219 -14.92 21.64 -44.43
C GLY A 219 -13.56 21.46 -43.72
N GLY A 220 -13.07 20.22 -43.60
CA GLY A 220 -11.77 19.91 -42.98
C GLY A 220 -11.89 18.94 -41.80
N PRO A 221 -11.25 17.76 -41.87
CA PRO A 221 -11.29 16.75 -40.81
C PRO A 221 -10.51 17.20 -39.57
N VAL A 222 -11.15 17.18 -38.40
CA VAL A 222 -10.47 17.45 -37.12
C VAL A 222 -9.86 16.16 -36.59
N THR A 223 -8.59 16.25 -36.20
CA THR A 223 -7.91 15.17 -35.51
C THR A 223 -8.33 15.17 -34.04
N VAL A 224 -8.88 14.05 -33.61
CA VAL A 224 -9.27 13.81 -32.23
C VAL A 224 -8.27 12.85 -31.61
N HIS A 225 -7.56 13.28 -30.58
CA HIS A 225 -6.62 12.41 -29.87
C HIS A 225 -7.32 11.70 -28.71
N ILE A 226 -7.16 10.38 -28.64
CA ILE A 226 -7.74 9.54 -27.61
C ILE A 226 -6.61 9.04 -26.71
N TYR A 227 -6.70 9.33 -25.41
CA TYR A 227 -5.75 8.81 -24.44
C TYR A 227 -6.48 7.86 -23.48
N SER A 228 -5.97 6.64 -23.38
CA SER A 228 -6.55 5.61 -22.54
C SER A 228 -5.50 5.00 -21.62
N LYS A 229 -5.98 4.51 -20.47
CA LYS A 229 -5.17 3.75 -19.52
C LYS A 229 -5.97 2.58 -19.02
N SER A 230 -5.31 1.45 -18.84
CA SER A 230 -5.92 0.30 -18.19
C SER A 230 -5.93 0.42 -16.68
N GLU A 231 -6.67 -0.48 -16.05
CA GLU A 231 -6.70 -0.59 -14.58
C GLU A 231 -5.31 -0.85 -14.00
N THR A 232 -4.49 -1.64 -14.69
CA THR A 232 -3.11 -1.98 -14.29
C THR A 232 -2.16 -0.79 -14.35
N SER A 233 -2.52 0.29 -15.07
CA SER A 233 -1.74 1.51 -15.13
C SER A 233 -1.75 2.27 -13.80
N LYS A 234 -0.56 2.57 -13.26
CA LYS A 234 -0.37 3.41 -12.06
C LYS A 234 -0.37 4.91 -12.36
N TYR A 235 -0.53 5.33 -13.62
CA TYR A 235 -0.51 6.75 -14.00
C TYR A 235 -1.82 7.46 -13.69
N GLU A 236 -1.71 8.67 -13.16
CA GLU A 236 -2.82 9.60 -12.95
C GLU A 236 -3.11 10.33 -14.28
N ILE A 237 -4.39 10.42 -14.67
CA ILE A 237 -4.82 10.72 -16.04
C ILE A 237 -4.60 12.19 -16.44
N TYR A 238 -4.71 13.13 -15.49
CA TYR A 238 -4.53 14.56 -15.71
C TYR A 238 -3.05 14.95 -15.82
N LYS A 239 -2.24 14.74 -14.78
CA LYS A 239 -0.84 15.16 -14.74
C LYS A 239 0.07 14.26 -15.55
N LYS A 240 -0.05 12.93 -15.38
CA LYS A 240 0.91 11.97 -15.98
C LYS A 240 0.58 11.64 -17.43
N ILE A 241 -0.63 11.94 -17.90
CA ILE A 241 -1.04 11.70 -19.29
C ILE A 241 -1.37 13.03 -19.98
N ILE A 242 -2.40 13.78 -19.58
CA ILE A 242 -2.83 15.01 -20.29
C ILE A 242 -1.75 16.09 -20.30
N VAL A 243 -1.29 16.54 -19.13
CA VAL A 243 -0.30 17.65 -19.04
C VAL A 243 1.02 17.27 -19.72
N ARG A 244 1.43 15.99 -19.63
CA ARG A 244 2.63 15.50 -20.31
C ARG A 244 2.47 15.43 -21.83
N ALA A 245 1.29 15.02 -22.32
CA ALA A 245 1.01 14.90 -23.74
C ALA A 245 0.81 16.27 -24.40
N LEU A 246 0.04 17.15 -23.76
CA LEU A 246 -0.24 18.50 -24.28
C LEU A 246 0.92 19.47 -24.08
N LYS A 247 1.80 19.21 -23.09
CA LYS A 247 2.88 20.12 -22.67
C LYS A 247 2.39 21.54 -22.36
N LYS A 248 1.12 21.69 -21.96
CA LYS A 248 0.44 22.96 -21.66
C LYS A 248 -0.20 22.93 -20.26
N THR A 249 -0.47 24.11 -19.71
CA THR A 249 -1.34 24.26 -18.54
C THR A 249 -2.78 23.91 -18.92
N ILE A 250 -3.49 23.24 -18.02
CA ILE A 250 -4.92 22.93 -18.20
C ILE A 250 -5.75 23.51 -17.05
N LYS A 251 -6.93 24.06 -17.38
CA LYS A 251 -7.99 24.39 -16.43
C LYS A 251 -8.95 23.21 -16.35
N VAL A 252 -9.25 22.72 -15.15
CA VAL A 252 -10.01 21.49 -14.92
C VAL A 252 -11.32 21.79 -14.19
N TRP A 253 -12.43 21.34 -14.79
CA TRP A 253 -13.73 21.20 -14.13
C TRP A 253 -13.99 19.72 -13.85
N SER A 254 -14.04 19.35 -12.58
CA SER A 254 -14.27 17.97 -12.18
C SER A 254 -14.54 17.90 -10.68
N ARG A 255 -15.43 16.98 -10.26
CA ARG A 255 -15.53 16.57 -8.87
C ARG A 255 -14.15 16.17 -8.36
N ARG A 256 -13.76 16.72 -7.21
CA ARG A 256 -12.41 16.56 -6.65
C ARG A 256 -12.43 16.26 -5.16
N ASP A 257 -11.40 15.57 -4.68
CA ASP A 257 -11.21 15.25 -3.26
C ASP A 257 -10.33 16.32 -2.61
N ASN A 258 -10.31 16.37 -1.28
CA ASN A 258 -9.46 17.33 -0.56
C ASN A 258 -7.96 16.95 -0.59
N LYS A 259 -7.58 15.93 -1.37
CA LYS A 259 -6.22 15.39 -1.41
C LYS A 259 -5.45 15.88 -2.65
N LEU A 260 -6.07 15.90 -3.84
CA LEU A 260 -5.45 16.48 -5.02
C LEU A 260 -5.66 18.00 -5.06
N LYS A 261 -4.58 18.74 -4.85
CA LYS A 261 -4.54 20.20 -5.01
C LYS A 261 -4.04 20.57 -6.41
N GLY A 262 -4.34 21.80 -6.84
CA GLY A 262 -3.74 22.39 -8.05
C GLY A 262 -2.22 22.30 -8.00
N ASP A 263 -1.60 22.05 -9.15
CA ASP A 263 -0.16 21.86 -9.25
C ASP A 263 0.46 22.97 -10.09
N CYS A 264 1.24 23.82 -9.42
CA CYS A 264 1.92 24.97 -10.01
C CYS A 264 3.46 24.84 -10.01
N ARG A 265 4.00 23.62 -9.81
CA ARG A 265 5.45 23.41 -9.58
C ARG A 265 6.31 23.49 -10.84
N VAL A 266 5.71 23.48 -12.03
CA VAL A 266 6.44 23.44 -13.32
C VAL A 266 5.97 24.59 -14.21
N SER A 267 6.88 25.50 -14.57
CA SER A 267 6.56 26.63 -15.44
C SER A 267 5.84 26.16 -16.72
N GLN A 268 4.72 26.81 -17.03
CA GLN A 268 3.85 26.57 -18.20
C GLN A 268 3.17 25.18 -18.31
N ARG A 269 3.27 24.29 -17.31
CA ARG A 269 2.63 22.94 -17.30
C ARG A 269 1.84 22.67 -16.02
N ASN A 270 0.92 23.56 -15.70
CA ASN A 270 0.17 23.55 -14.45
C ASN A 270 -1.19 22.85 -14.57
N ILE A 271 -1.74 22.44 -13.43
CA ILE A 271 -3.16 22.06 -13.29
C ILE A 271 -3.85 23.14 -12.46
N ARG A 272 -4.71 23.92 -13.11
CA ARG A 272 -5.55 24.94 -12.48
C ARG A 272 -6.95 24.37 -12.28
N LEU A 273 -7.49 24.48 -11.07
CA LEU A 273 -8.82 23.96 -10.75
C LEU A 273 -9.84 25.09 -10.84
N ILE A 274 -10.95 24.86 -11.55
CA ILE A 274 -12.04 25.83 -11.66
C ILE A 274 -12.82 25.82 -10.32
N THR A 275 -13.13 27.02 -9.82
CA THR A 275 -13.90 27.21 -8.58
C THR A 275 -15.38 26.93 -8.81
N SER A 276 -16.03 26.33 -7.81
CA SER A 276 -17.48 26.13 -7.77
C SER A 276 -18.10 27.25 -6.92
N PRO A 277 -19.26 27.83 -7.28
CA PRO A 277 -20.05 27.55 -8.48
C PRO A 277 -19.43 28.16 -9.76
N ALA A 278 -19.88 27.69 -10.93
CA ALA A 278 -19.55 28.27 -12.24
C ALA A 278 -20.82 28.42 -13.09
N SER A 279 -20.72 29.09 -14.24
CA SER A 279 -21.83 29.25 -15.18
C SER A 279 -21.39 28.89 -16.60
N VAL A 280 -22.25 28.17 -17.32
CA VAL A 280 -22.10 27.86 -18.75
C VAL A 280 -23.19 28.62 -19.49
N SER A 281 -22.86 29.79 -20.04
CA SER A 281 -23.80 30.64 -20.79
C SER A 281 -25.11 30.92 -20.04
N GLY A 282 -25.00 31.38 -18.79
CA GLY A 282 -26.14 31.69 -17.92
C GLY A 282 -26.70 30.48 -17.16
N HIS A 283 -26.34 29.24 -17.52
CA HIS A 283 -26.71 28.06 -16.74
C HIS A 283 -25.72 27.81 -15.60
N ASN A 284 -26.16 28.06 -14.38
CA ASN A 284 -25.36 27.81 -13.19
C ASN A 284 -25.11 26.31 -12.97
N THR A 285 -23.89 25.99 -12.55
CA THR A 285 -23.47 24.64 -12.21
C THR A 285 -22.61 24.65 -10.95
N ASN A 286 -22.60 23.52 -10.25
CA ASN A 286 -21.78 23.28 -9.08
C ASN A 286 -21.22 21.87 -9.13
N LEU A 287 -20.08 21.64 -8.47
CA LEU A 287 -19.40 20.35 -8.52
C LEU A 287 -20.23 19.23 -7.87
N GLU A 288 -21.10 19.54 -6.92
CA GLU A 288 -21.90 18.57 -6.18
C GLU A 288 -22.98 17.92 -7.05
N LEU A 289 -23.58 18.68 -7.98
CA LEU A 289 -24.67 18.23 -8.84
C LEU A 289 -24.24 17.96 -10.28
N ASP A 290 -22.99 18.25 -10.64
CA ASP A 290 -22.46 18.04 -11.99
C ASP A 290 -21.63 16.74 -12.09
N GLU A 291 -22.06 15.81 -12.95
CA GLU A 291 -21.37 14.53 -13.20
C GLU A 291 -20.25 14.65 -14.24
N THR A 292 -20.04 15.83 -14.82
CA THR A 292 -19.07 16.04 -15.89
C THR A 292 -17.64 16.17 -15.39
N SER A 293 -16.70 15.82 -16.25
CA SER A 293 -15.28 16.06 -16.02
C SER A 293 -14.64 16.44 -17.34
N TRP A 294 -14.11 17.66 -17.39
CA TRP A 294 -13.52 18.22 -18.60
C TRP A 294 -12.37 19.16 -18.27
N ALA A 295 -11.51 19.41 -19.25
CA ALA A 295 -10.40 20.34 -19.13
C ALA A 295 -10.18 21.13 -20.42
N VAL A 296 -9.68 22.36 -20.29
CA VAL A 296 -9.29 23.21 -21.42
C VAL A 296 -7.84 23.66 -21.28
N SER A 297 -7.13 23.79 -22.40
CA SER A 297 -5.76 24.31 -22.39
C SER A 297 -5.70 25.81 -22.12
N ASP A 298 -4.69 26.25 -21.39
CA ASP A 298 -4.46 27.66 -21.04
C ASP A 298 -2.98 28.04 -21.29
N PRO A 299 -2.65 28.83 -22.33
CA PRO A 299 -3.50 29.28 -23.44
C PRO A 299 -3.70 28.20 -24.51
N GLY A 300 -4.87 28.19 -25.17
CA GLY A 300 -5.10 27.42 -26.40
C GLY A 300 -6.55 26.97 -26.61
N SER A 301 -6.79 26.35 -27.77
CA SER A 301 -8.11 25.91 -28.27
C SER A 301 -8.39 24.41 -28.08
N ILE A 302 -7.81 23.79 -27.05
CA ILE A 302 -7.96 22.35 -26.80
C ILE A 302 -9.02 22.11 -25.73
N PHE A 303 -10.04 21.33 -26.08
CA PHE A 303 -11.03 20.78 -25.14
C PHE A 303 -10.75 19.29 -24.88
N CYS A 304 -10.81 18.89 -23.61
CA CYS A 304 -10.64 17.51 -23.16
C CYS A 304 -11.89 17.04 -22.43
N HIS A 305 -12.62 16.06 -22.97
CA HIS A 305 -13.59 15.30 -22.18
C HIS A 305 -12.87 14.17 -21.44
N ILE A 306 -13.18 13.96 -20.17
CA ILE A 306 -12.50 13.00 -19.28
C ILE A 306 -13.55 12.18 -18.55
N ASP A 307 -13.49 10.86 -18.67
CA ASP A 307 -14.47 9.98 -18.02
C ASP A 307 -14.26 9.81 -16.50
N LYS A 308 -13.09 10.16 -15.98
CA LYS A 308 -12.71 9.98 -14.56
C LYS A 308 -12.64 11.33 -13.84
N PRO A 309 -13.18 11.43 -12.61
CA PRO A 309 -13.05 12.64 -11.81
C PRO A 309 -11.62 12.84 -11.27
N TYR A 310 -11.29 14.07 -10.86
CA TYR A 310 -9.99 14.46 -10.31
C TYR A 310 -9.83 14.05 -8.83
N PHE A 311 -9.69 12.74 -8.58
CA PHE A 311 -9.54 12.14 -7.23
C PHE A 311 -8.21 11.39 -7.05
N VAL A 312 -7.63 11.39 -5.84
CA VAL A 312 -6.66 10.36 -5.44
C VAL A 312 -7.43 9.06 -5.34
N SER A 313 -7.03 8.03 -6.09
CA SER A 313 -7.67 6.70 -6.10
C SER A 313 -7.90 6.14 -4.69
N SER A 314 -9.07 6.49 -4.17
CA SER A 314 -9.74 6.02 -2.97
C SER A 314 -11.21 5.98 -3.37
N LYS A 315 -11.84 4.83 -3.20
CA LYS A 315 -13.20 4.56 -3.67
C LYS A 315 -14.17 5.57 -3.07
N ILE A 316 -14.62 6.54 -3.87
CA ILE A 316 -15.80 7.36 -3.53
C ILE A 316 -16.95 6.80 -4.36
N LYS A 317 -17.95 6.24 -3.69
CA LYS A 317 -19.27 5.99 -4.28
C LYS A 317 -19.96 7.36 -4.49
N PRO A 318 -20.60 7.64 -5.62
CA PRO A 318 -21.38 8.86 -5.79
C PRO A 318 -22.52 8.88 -4.76
N LYS A 319 -22.64 9.99 -4.02
CA LYS A 319 -23.79 10.31 -3.18
C LYS A 319 -24.94 10.76 -4.09
N ASN A 320 -26.01 9.98 -4.18
CA ASN A 320 -27.33 10.46 -4.57
C ASN A 320 -28.23 10.35 -3.33
N HIS A 321 -28.61 11.48 -2.74
CA HIS A 321 -29.90 12.16 -2.95
C HIS A 321 -31.09 11.36 -2.37
N HIS A 322 -31.23 11.40 -1.05
CA HIS A 322 -32.48 11.16 -0.33
C HIS A 322 -32.70 12.33 0.65
N TRP A 323 -33.12 13.47 0.10
CA TRP A 323 -33.66 14.62 0.84
C TRP A 323 -35.06 14.89 0.29
N GLN A 324 -36.03 14.00 0.57
CA GLN A 324 -37.48 14.24 0.41
C GLN A 324 -38.31 13.14 1.12
N PHE A 325 -37.93 12.69 2.32
CA PHE A 325 -38.74 11.73 3.11
C PHE A 325 -38.90 12.15 4.58
N ALA A 326 -38.89 13.46 4.85
CA ALA A 326 -39.05 14.02 6.20
C ALA A 326 -40.53 14.18 6.63
N LEU A 327 -41.50 13.70 5.84
CA LEU A 327 -42.92 13.88 6.15
C LEU A 327 -43.69 12.55 6.09
N LYS A 328 -43.21 11.53 6.80
CA LYS A 328 -43.98 10.29 7.07
C LYS A 328 -43.58 9.54 8.36
N ILE A 329 -42.67 10.09 9.18
CA ILE A 329 -42.19 9.49 10.44
C ILE A 329 -42.89 10.14 11.64
N MET A 330 -44.23 10.09 11.66
CA MET A 330 -45.02 10.50 12.83
C MET A 330 -46.16 9.51 13.15
N ILE A 331 -46.17 8.31 12.54
CA ILE A 331 -47.23 7.30 12.76
C ILE A 331 -46.68 5.91 13.17
N TYR A 332 -45.35 5.67 13.14
CA TYR A 332 -44.76 4.37 13.48
C TYR A 332 -43.98 4.32 14.80
N LEU A 333 -44.24 5.26 15.73
CA LEU A 333 -43.59 5.25 17.05
C LEU A 333 -44.10 4.15 18.02
N PRO A 334 -45.36 3.67 17.98
CA PRO A 334 -45.80 2.68 18.97
C PRO A 334 -45.26 1.27 18.72
N ASP A 335 -45.18 0.81 17.46
CA ASP A 335 -44.78 -0.56 17.14
C ASP A 335 -43.26 -0.81 17.25
N LEU A 336 -42.45 0.24 17.11
CA LEU A 336 -40.99 0.14 17.28
C LEU A 336 -40.60 -0.06 18.75
N MET A 337 -41.37 0.52 19.68
CA MET A 337 -41.10 0.43 21.12
C MET A 337 -41.32 -0.98 21.68
N GLN A 338 -42.21 -1.77 21.07
CA GLN A 338 -42.49 -3.14 21.52
C GLN A 338 -41.54 -4.18 20.91
N LEU A 339 -40.94 -3.89 19.74
CA LEU A 339 -39.83 -4.67 19.19
C LEU A 339 -38.49 -4.39 19.89
N LEU A 340 -38.30 -3.17 20.42
CA LEU A 340 -37.11 -2.77 21.18
C LEU A 340 -37.00 -3.45 22.55
N LEU A 341 -38.11 -3.92 23.14
CA LEU A 341 -38.07 -4.62 24.44
C LEU A 341 -37.68 -6.10 24.35
N ASN A 342 -37.75 -6.74 23.18
CA ASN A 342 -37.55 -8.19 23.04
C ASN A 342 -36.31 -8.61 22.22
N LEU A 343 -35.54 -7.66 21.69
CA LEU A 343 -34.24 -7.92 21.04
C LEU A 343 -33.09 -7.35 21.88
N ILE A 344 -32.68 -8.05 22.92
CA ILE A 344 -31.39 -7.82 23.60
C ILE A 344 -30.28 -8.42 22.72
N ILE A 345 -30.08 -7.88 21.53
CA ILE A 345 -28.79 -7.98 20.83
C ILE A 345 -28.04 -6.73 21.24
N VAL A 346 -27.20 -6.90 22.27
CA VAL A 346 -26.11 -6.02 22.74
C VAL A 346 -26.15 -4.60 22.14
N HIS A 347 -26.48 -3.61 22.98
CA HIS A 347 -26.50 -2.17 22.64
C HIS A 347 -25.14 -1.63 22.10
N ASP A 348 -24.08 -2.45 22.10
CA ASP A 348 -22.72 -2.07 21.74
C ASP A 348 -22.29 -2.57 20.35
N LYS A 349 -21.70 -1.62 19.61
CA LYS A 349 -21.40 -1.67 18.16
C LYS A 349 -20.38 -2.76 17.78
N ILE A 350 -19.40 -2.98 18.66
CA ILE A 350 -18.36 -4.01 18.58
C ILE A 350 -18.06 -4.42 20.01
N LEU A 351 -18.07 -5.72 20.27
CA LEU A 351 -17.68 -6.32 21.54
C LEU A 351 -16.46 -7.23 21.29
N GLN A 352 -15.35 -6.95 21.97
CA GLN A 352 -14.18 -7.83 21.98
C GLN A 352 -13.93 -8.36 23.40
N LEU A 353 -13.75 -9.68 23.52
CA LEU A 353 -13.35 -10.32 24.76
C LEU A 353 -12.02 -11.05 24.55
N TYR A 354 -11.05 -10.74 25.38
CA TYR A 354 -9.80 -11.48 25.49
C TYR A 354 -9.77 -12.28 26.80
N LYS A 355 -9.69 -13.60 26.69
CA LYS A 355 -9.46 -14.52 27.82
C LYS A 355 -7.98 -14.86 27.88
N ALA A 356 -7.32 -14.64 29.01
CA ALA A 356 -5.91 -15.00 29.14
C ALA A 356 -5.73 -16.48 29.53
N PRO A 357 -4.54 -17.07 29.29
CA PRO A 357 -4.23 -18.42 29.74
C PRO A 357 -4.38 -18.55 31.26
N GLY A 358 -5.07 -19.60 31.73
CA GLY A 358 -5.28 -19.87 33.16
C GLY A 358 -6.35 -19.00 33.84
N GLN A 359 -6.98 -18.06 33.12
CA GLN A 359 -8.05 -17.21 33.66
C GLN A 359 -9.43 -17.76 33.26
N ALA A 360 -10.37 -17.76 34.21
CA ALA A 360 -11.76 -18.17 33.98
C ALA A 360 -12.65 -17.03 33.44
N THR A 361 -12.25 -15.78 33.70
CA THR A 361 -12.88 -14.55 33.19
C THR A 361 -12.05 -13.94 32.06
N GLY A 362 -12.67 -13.05 31.28
CA GLY A 362 -12.01 -12.31 30.20
C GLY A 362 -11.98 -10.81 30.44
N LYS A 363 -11.09 -10.10 29.75
CA LYS A 363 -11.09 -8.65 29.64
C LYS A 363 -11.90 -8.24 28.42
N ILE A 364 -12.76 -7.24 28.56
CA ILE A 364 -13.72 -6.79 27.55
C ILE A 364 -13.35 -5.39 27.07
N ILE A 365 -13.48 -5.14 25.77
CA ILE A 365 -13.46 -3.80 25.15
C ILE A 365 -14.72 -3.63 24.32
N LEU A 366 -15.40 -2.51 24.53
CA LEU A 366 -16.54 -2.06 23.74
C LEU A 366 -16.13 -0.88 22.85
N ALA A 367 -16.64 -0.82 21.61
CA ALA A 367 -16.38 0.31 20.72
C ALA A 367 -17.28 1.52 21.03
N GLY A 368 -16.86 2.38 21.96
CA GLY A 368 -17.48 3.67 22.29
C GLY A 368 -16.86 4.28 23.55
N ALA A 369 -16.71 5.62 23.57
CA ALA A 369 -16.18 6.50 24.63
C ALA A 369 -15.12 5.90 25.60
N ALA A 370 -13.88 6.39 25.52
CA ALA A 370 -12.77 6.12 26.45
C ALA A 370 -12.65 4.64 26.89
N ALA A 371 -12.79 3.70 25.96
CA ALA A 371 -12.82 2.27 26.28
C ALA A 371 -11.56 1.84 27.06
N SER A 372 -11.71 1.60 28.36
CA SER A 372 -10.80 0.82 29.18
C SER A 372 -11.01 -0.67 28.89
N TRP A 373 -10.04 -1.48 29.27
CA TRP A 373 -10.29 -2.91 29.44
C TRP A 373 -11.15 -3.09 30.68
N ASP A 374 -12.37 -3.59 30.50
CA ASP A 374 -13.28 -3.88 31.60
C ASP A 374 -13.17 -5.36 31.98
N ASP A 375 -13.32 -5.65 33.27
CA ASP A 375 -13.33 -7.03 33.74
C ASP A 375 -14.67 -7.71 33.42
N GLY A 376 -14.60 -8.90 32.86
CA GLY A 376 -15.77 -9.76 32.68
C GLY A 376 -16.35 -10.13 34.04
N ALA A 377 -17.62 -9.80 34.25
CA ALA A 377 -18.30 -9.94 35.55
C ALA A 377 -18.39 -11.38 36.07
N THR A 378 -18.38 -12.38 35.18
CA THR A 378 -18.52 -13.80 35.54
C THR A 378 -17.63 -14.71 34.69
N PRO A 379 -17.28 -15.92 35.18
CA PRO A 379 -16.55 -16.92 34.41
C PRO A 379 -17.25 -17.33 33.12
N LEU A 380 -16.47 -17.58 32.07
CA LEU A 380 -16.98 -18.05 30.76
C LEU A 380 -17.62 -19.44 30.80
N THR A 381 -17.54 -20.17 31.92
CA THR A 381 -18.25 -21.44 32.10
C THR A 381 -19.73 -21.25 32.40
N ASN A 382 -20.12 -20.06 32.88
CA ASN A 382 -21.50 -19.76 33.25
C ASN A 382 -22.22 -19.16 32.06
N ALA A 383 -23.41 -19.64 31.71
CA ALA A 383 -24.18 -19.08 30.60
C ALA A 383 -24.70 -17.65 30.87
N ALA A 384 -25.06 -17.39 32.13
CA ALA A 384 -25.63 -16.12 32.58
C ALA A 384 -24.53 -15.17 33.10
N GLY A 385 -24.71 -13.87 32.85
CA GLY A 385 -23.87 -12.83 33.46
C GLY A 385 -22.57 -12.50 32.73
N HIS A 386 -22.29 -13.10 31.56
CA HIS A 386 -21.19 -12.66 30.68
C HIS A 386 -21.68 -12.35 29.27
N SER A 387 -20.96 -11.47 28.60
CA SER A 387 -21.38 -10.83 27.34
C SER A 387 -21.61 -11.83 26.20
N PHE A 388 -20.72 -12.82 26.03
CA PHE A 388 -20.84 -13.83 24.98
C PHE A 388 -21.89 -14.91 25.24
N GLY A 389 -22.23 -15.18 26.50
CA GLY A 389 -23.32 -16.09 26.86
C GLY A 389 -24.65 -15.50 26.40
N LYS A 390 -24.83 -14.19 26.62
CA LYS A 390 -25.98 -13.45 26.10
C LYS A 390 -25.99 -13.37 24.57
N THR A 391 -24.86 -13.05 23.93
CA THR A 391 -24.77 -12.99 22.45
C THR A 391 -25.14 -14.31 21.78
N LEU A 392 -24.85 -15.44 22.42
CA LEU A 392 -25.10 -16.78 21.88
C LEU A 392 -26.41 -17.40 22.35
N GLU A 393 -27.21 -16.74 23.18
CA GLU A 393 -28.43 -17.28 23.78
C GLU A 393 -29.38 -17.94 22.76
N HIS A 394 -29.55 -17.32 21.58
CA HIS A 394 -30.40 -17.84 20.51
C HIS A 394 -29.68 -18.80 19.53
N VAL A 395 -28.35 -18.92 19.65
CA VAL A 395 -27.54 -19.94 18.95
C VAL A 395 -27.61 -21.28 19.69
N ILE A 396 -27.65 -21.23 21.03
CA ILE A 396 -27.72 -22.41 21.91
C ILE A 396 -29.15 -22.83 22.28
N GLY A 397 -30.10 -21.88 22.24
CA GLY A 397 -31.52 -22.09 22.53
C GLY A 397 -32.42 -22.03 21.29
N ASN A 398 -33.73 -22.22 21.50
CA ASN A 398 -34.72 -22.15 20.44
C ASN A 398 -35.35 -20.75 20.37
N ASN A 399 -35.27 -20.14 19.18
CA ASN A 399 -35.98 -18.92 18.83
C ASN A 399 -36.42 -19.04 17.36
N ASN A 400 -37.72 -18.84 17.10
CA ASN A 400 -38.27 -19.03 15.76
C ASN A 400 -37.79 -17.96 14.77
N ALA A 401 -37.53 -16.75 15.25
CA ALA A 401 -37.13 -15.60 14.43
C ALA A 401 -35.61 -15.48 14.24
N ILE A 402 -34.79 -16.27 14.93
CA ILE A 402 -33.33 -16.18 14.84
C ILE A 402 -32.78 -17.43 14.17
N LYS A 403 -31.99 -17.24 13.12
CA LYS A 403 -31.33 -18.31 12.35
C LYS A 403 -29.83 -18.04 12.29
N PHE A 404 -29.03 -19.09 12.17
CA PHE A 404 -27.59 -18.96 12.16
C PHE A 404 -26.87 -20.07 11.37
N LEU A 405 -25.63 -19.74 11.01
CA LEU A 405 -24.64 -20.67 10.48
C LEU A 405 -23.43 -20.68 11.42
N ALA A 406 -23.03 -21.86 11.88
CA ALA A 406 -21.85 -22.05 12.74
C ALA A 406 -20.75 -22.82 12.01
N TYR A 407 -19.52 -22.35 12.14
CA TYR A 407 -18.35 -22.95 11.50
C TYR A 407 -17.18 -23.04 12.48
N ASN A 408 -16.47 -24.18 12.47
CA ASN A 408 -15.33 -24.41 13.35
C ASN A 408 -14.47 -25.54 12.79
N ASN A 409 -13.14 -25.39 12.81
CA ASN A 409 -12.23 -26.44 12.39
C ASN A 409 -12.08 -27.58 13.41
N VAL A 410 -12.50 -27.36 14.65
CA VAL A 410 -12.66 -28.37 15.70
C VAL A 410 -14.06 -28.19 16.26
N PRO A 411 -15.12 -28.61 15.54
CA PRO A 411 -16.48 -28.44 16.00
C PRO A 411 -16.76 -29.29 17.26
N PRO A 412 -17.69 -28.90 18.12
CA PRO A 412 -18.13 -29.73 19.24
C PRO A 412 -18.65 -31.08 18.74
N GLN A 413 -18.29 -32.16 19.45
CA GLN A 413 -18.82 -33.52 19.26
C GLN A 413 -18.56 -34.18 17.88
N VAL A 414 -17.74 -33.59 16.99
CA VAL A 414 -17.29 -34.25 15.75
C VAL A 414 -15.79 -34.55 15.85
N PRO A 415 -15.39 -35.78 16.20
CA PRO A 415 -13.98 -36.14 16.32
C PRO A 415 -13.31 -36.27 14.94
N LYS A 416 -12.00 -36.02 14.88
CA LYS A 416 -11.13 -36.32 13.72
C LYS A 416 -11.47 -35.59 12.41
N VAL A 417 -12.02 -34.38 12.48
CA VAL A 417 -12.19 -33.52 11.30
C VAL A 417 -10.81 -33.12 10.74
N ASN A 418 -10.57 -33.43 9.47
CA ASN A 418 -9.40 -32.94 8.74
C ASN A 418 -9.78 -31.72 7.89
N THR A 419 -9.49 -30.52 8.38
CA THR A 419 -9.64 -29.27 7.61
C THR A 419 -8.34 -28.47 7.65
N LYS A 420 -8.07 -27.76 6.56
CA LYS A 420 -6.91 -26.86 6.44
C LYS A 420 -7.22 -25.44 6.94
N SER A 421 -8.49 -25.13 7.20
CA SER A 421 -8.91 -23.85 7.77
C SER A 421 -8.71 -23.82 9.28
N ASN A 422 -8.37 -22.65 9.83
CA ASN A 422 -8.38 -22.41 11.28
C ASN A 422 -9.54 -21.50 11.72
N SER A 423 -10.35 -21.03 10.76
CA SER A 423 -11.45 -20.10 10.98
C SER A 423 -12.55 -20.73 11.83
N LYS A 424 -13.02 -19.99 12.85
CA LYS A 424 -14.16 -20.37 13.70
C LYS A 424 -15.08 -19.17 13.93
N GLY A 425 -16.38 -19.40 14.05
CA GLY A 425 -17.35 -18.33 14.24
C GLY A 425 -18.79 -18.72 13.98
N VAL A 426 -19.66 -17.71 14.11
CA VAL A 426 -21.11 -17.83 13.92
C VAL A 426 -21.61 -16.61 13.15
N ILE A 427 -22.47 -16.83 12.16
CA ILE A 427 -23.25 -15.78 11.51
C ILE A 427 -24.68 -15.95 11.99
N VAL A 428 -25.26 -14.92 12.60
CA VAL A 428 -26.63 -14.90 13.12
C VAL A 428 -27.43 -13.86 12.36
N LEU A 429 -28.68 -14.15 12.02
CA LEU A 429 -29.62 -13.20 11.45
C LEU A 429 -31.02 -13.34 12.06
N SER A 430 -31.78 -12.25 11.98
CA SER A 430 -33.20 -12.22 12.30
C SER A 430 -34.02 -12.38 11.02
N THR A 431 -35.04 -13.24 11.03
CA THR A 431 -36.05 -13.33 9.95
C THR A 431 -37.21 -12.34 10.17
N ALA A 432 -37.17 -11.57 11.26
CA ALA A 432 -38.18 -10.56 11.60
C ALA A 432 -37.76 -9.12 11.23
N GLY A 433 -36.54 -8.91 10.73
CA GLY A 433 -36.03 -7.60 10.30
C GLY A 433 -34.59 -7.67 9.79
N ASP A 434 -34.09 -6.57 9.19
CA ASP A 434 -32.72 -6.48 8.61
C ASP A 434 -31.65 -6.32 9.71
N ALA A 435 -31.50 -7.33 10.57
CA ALA A 435 -30.54 -7.37 11.67
C ALA A 435 -29.73 -8.66 11.65
N ALA A 436 -28.40 -8.51 11.71
CA ALA A 436 -27.48 -9.64 11.74
C ALA A 436 -26.26 -9.39 12.65
N ALA A 437 -25.58 -10.46 13.03
CA ALA A 437 -24.34 -10.41 13.78
C ALA A 437 -23.33 -11.42 13.23
N TRP A 438 -22.06 -11.05 13.27
CA TRP A 438 -20.97 -11.94 12.94
C TRP A 438 -20.01 -12.06 14.12
N ILE A 439 -19.89 -13.29 14.61
CA ILE A 439 -19.05 -13.68 15.75
C ILE A 439 -17.86 -14.45 15.22
N VAL A 440 -16.66 -14.10 15.69
CA VAL A 440 -15.40 -14.76 15.33
C VAL A 440 -14.65 -15.08 16.60
N HIS A 441 -14.11 -16.30 16.70
CA HIS A 441 -13.41 -16.73 17.91
C HIS A 441 -12.26 -17.70 17.62
N THR A 442 -11.44 -17.94 18.64
CA THR A 442 -10.32 -18.91 18.59
C THR A 442 -10.64 -20.26 19.25
N VAL A 443 -11.74 -20.36 19.99
CA VAL A 443 -12.07 -21.49 20.88
C VAL A 443 -12.43 -22.78 20.10
N PRO A 444 -11.67 -23.88 20.21
CA PRO A 444 -12.04 -25.19 19.67
C PRO A 444 -13.20 -25.81 20.49
N GLY A 445 -14.05 -26.61 19.87
CA GLY A 445 -15.18 -27.27 20.53
C GLY A 445 -16.37 -26.35 20.85
N PHE A 446 -16.46 -25.18 20.22
CA PHE A 446 -17.43 -24.12 20.54
C PHE A 446 -17.99 -23.42 19.29
N PRO A 447 -19.24 -22.92 19.29
CA PRO A 447 -20.31 -23.21 20.24
C PRO A 447 -21.00 -24.55 19.92
N ALA A 448 -21.61 -25.16 20.93
CA ALA A 448 -22.47 -26.33 20.74
C ALA A 448 -23.87 -25.87 20.29
N ALA A 449 -24.13 -25.91 18.98
CA ALA A 449 -25.40 -25.44 18.41
C ALA A 449 -26.59 -26.22 18.99
N LYS A 450 -27.65 -25.52 19.41
CA LYS A 450 -28.93 -26.09 19.89
C LYS A 450 -28.86 -27.11 21.04
N THR A 451 -27.76 -27.14 21.81
CA THR A 451 -27.55 -28.12 22.89
C THR A 451 -27.32 -27.46 24.25
N GLY A 452 -27.62 -26.15 24.36
CA GLY A 452 -27.33 -25.35 25.56
C GLY A 452 -25.90 -24.81 25.60
N TYR A 453 -25.65 -23.87 26.52
CA TYR A 453 -24.34 -23.24 26.65
C TYR A 453 -23.33 -24.23 27.25
N THR A 454 -22.26 -24.53 26.51
CA THR A 454 -21.17 -25.36 27.01
C THR A 454 -19.83 -24.71 26.65
N TRP A 455 -19.03 -24.39 27.67
CA TRP A 455 -17.66 -23.92 27.48
C TRP A 455 -16.67 -25.10 27.59
N PRO A 456 -15.74 -25.26 26.63
CA PRO A 456 -14.71 -26.30 26.70
C PRO A 456 -13.72 -26.05 27.85
N VAL A 457 -13.84 -26.78 28.96
CA VAL A 457 -13.05 -26.54 30.19
C VAL A 457 -11.53 -26.64 29.94
N ALA A 458 -11.09 -27.51 29.03
CA ALA A 458 -9.67 -27.63 28.65
C ALA A 458 -9.07 -26.31 28.12
N GLU A 459 -9.91 -25.47 27.52
CA GLU A 459 -9.52 -24.17 26.95
C GLU A 459 -9.34 -23.08 28.03
N ASN A 460 -9.64 -23.38 29.30
CA ASN A 460 -9.30 -22.49 30.41
C ASN A 460 -7.78 -22.29 30.54
N ALA A 461 -6.98 -23.30 30.22
CA ALA A 461 -5.52 -23.22 30.25
C ALA A 461 -4.94 -22.32 29.14
N ARG A 462 -5.74 -21.90 28.15
CA ARG A 462 -5.27 -21.24 26.93
C ARG A 462 -5.84 -19.84 26.76
N GLY A 463 -5.12 -18.99 26.04
CA GLY A 463 -5.54 -17.63 25.71
C GLY A 463 -6.46 -17.61 24.48
N HIS A 464 -7.56 -16.86 24.52
CA HIS A 464 -8.54 -16.78 23.44
C HIS A 464 -9.06 -15.37 23.20
N LEU A 465 -9.49 -15.13 21.96
CA LEU A 465 -10.13 -13.89 21.53
C LEU A 465 -11.49 -14.21 20.93
N LEU A 466 -12.50 -13.44 21.32
CA LEU A 466 -13.84 -13.47 20.75
C LEU A 466 -14.22 -12.06 20.31
N ILE A 467 -14.76 -11.92 19.11
CA ILE A 467 -15.17 -10.66 18.51
C ILE A 467 -16.62 -10.81 18.03
N CYS A 468 -17.50 -9.89 18.43
CA CYS A 468 -18.85 -9.77 17.91
C CYS A 468 -19.02 -8.46 17.15
N LEU A 469 -19.52 -8.54 15.92
CA LEU A 469 -19.81 -7.41 15.04
C LEU A 469 -21.31 -7.38 14.69
N THR A 470 -22.00 -6.31 15.08
CA THR A 470 -23.39 -6.06 14.64
C THR A 470 -23.38 -5.49 13.23
N ILE A 471 -24.12 -6.11 12.31
CA ILE A 471 -24.10 -5.83 10.87
C ILE A 471 -25.50 -5.95 10.26
N SER A 472 -25.74 -5.30 9.13
CA SER A 472 -26.95 -5.54 8.35
C SER A 472 -26.87 -6.87 7.58
N GLU A 473 -28.02 -7.49 7.31
CA GLU A 473 -28.13 -8.79 6.64
C GLU A 473 -27.50 -8.76 5.23
N SER A 474 -27.66 -7.64 4.54
CA SER A 474 -27.06 -7.38 3.23
C SER A 474 -25.52 -7.52 3.17
N GLN A 475 -24.83 -7.58 4.31
CA GLN A 475 -23.38 -7.74 4.40
C GLN A 475 -22.93 -9.20 4.56
N ILE A 476 -23.84 -10.12 4.90
CA ILE A 476 -23.56 -11.55 5.10
C ILE A 476 -22.91 -12.15 3.86
N ASN A 477 -23.43 -11.88 2.67
CA ASN A 477 -22.88 -12.43 1.42
C ASN A 477 -21.43 -11.96 1.15
N ALA A 478 -21.03 -10.80 1.68
CA ALA A 478 -19.63 -10.34 1.59
C ALA A 478 -18.72 -11.13 2.54
N ILE A 479 -19.19 -11.45 3.75
CA ILE A 479 -18.51 -12.32 4.72
C ILE A 479 -18.39 -13.74 4.17
N ALA A 480 -19.50 -14.29 3.66
CA ALA A 480 -19.55 -15.62 3.09
C ALA A 480 -18.56 -15.81 1.93
N ALA A 481 -18.39 -14.80 1.07
CA ALA A 481 -17.39 -14.84 0.01
C ALA A 481 -15.96 -14.98 0.54
N SER A 482 -15.65 -14.37 1.69
CA SER A 482 -14.34 -14.49 2.34
C SER A 482 -14.17 -15.83 3.03
N LEU A 483 -15.21 -16.33 3.71
CA LEU A 483 -15.23 -17.66 4.33
C LEU A 483 -15.08 -18.78 3.28
N LEU A 484 -15.77 -18.67 2.15
CA LEU A 484 -15.69 -19.65 1.06
C LEU A 484 -14.25 -19.88 0.57
N LEU A 485 -13.42 -18.83 0.59
CA LEU A 485 -12.03 -18.91 0.18
C LEU A 485 -11.14 -19.59 1.20
N VAL A 486 -11.48 -19.51 2.49
CA VAL A 486 -10.73 -20.15 3.57
C VAL A 486 -11.28 -21.50 4.00
N GLN A 487 -12.39 -21.94 3.39
CA GLN A 487 -12.93 -23.30 3.48
C GLN A 487 -13.13 -23.79 4.92
N PRO A 488 -13.83 -23.03 5.79
CA PRO A 488 -14.12 -23.49 7.14
C PRO A 488 -15.10 -24.66 7.09
N LEU A 489 -15.03 -25.54 8.08
CA LEU A 489 -16.06 -26.55 8.25
C LEU A 489 -17.31 -25.90 8.86
N VAL A 490 -18.39 -25.85 8.07
CA VAL A 490 -19.74 -25.54 8.56
C VAL A 490 -20.28 -26.79 9.25
N HIS A 491 -20.61 -26.69 10.55
CA HIS A 491 -21.13 -27.82 11.33
C HIS A 491 -22.60 -27.65 11.72
N TYR A 492 -23.17 -26.46 11.50
CA TYR A 492 -24.59 -26.21 11.67
C TYR A 492 -25.04 -25.06 10.75
N ASN A 493 -26.23 -25.17 10.16
CA ASN A 493 -26.90 -24.11 9.41
C ASN A 493 -28.41 -24.33 9.43
N ASP A 494 -29.17 -23.34 9.93
CA ASP A 494 -30.63 -23.31 9.84
C ASP A 494 -31.17 -22.05 9.14
N ILE A 495 -30.30 -21.29 8.47
CA ILE A 495 -30.70 -20.12 7.68
C ILE A 495 -31.46 -20.59 6.43
N PRO A 496 -32.73 -20.17 6.24
CA PRO A 496 -33.57 -20.65 5.15
C PRO A 496 -33.16 -20.05 3.80
N ASP A 497 -33.56 -20.73 2.73
CA ASP A 497 -33.25 -20.32 1.34
C ASP A 497 -33.89 -18.99 0.96
N THR A 498 -35.02 -18.63 1.58
CA THR A 498 -35.73 -17.36 1.35
C THR A 498 -34.87 -16.15 1.70
N GLU A 499 -34.16 -16.18 2.83
CA GLU A 499 -33.23 -15.11 3.25
C GLU A 499 -31.97 -15.09 2.36
N THR A 500 -31.57 -16.26 1.85
CA THR A 500 -30.29 -16.42 1.14
C THR A 500 -30.42 -16.42 -0.38
N ALA A 501 -31.62 -16.20 -0.92
CA ALA A 501 -31.90 -16.20 -2.36
C ALA A 501 -31.00 -15.21 -3.14
N ALA A 502 -30.73 -14.04 -2.55
CA ALA A 502 -29.85 -13.02 -3.12
C ALA A 502 -28.36 -13.17 -2.73
N MET A 503 -27.98 -14.26 -2.04
CA MET A 503 -26.65 -14.47 -1.44
C MET A 503 -25.89 -15.66 -2.05
N PRO A 504 -25.44 -15.56 -3.32
CA PRO A 504 -24.84 -16.69 -4.03
C PRO A 504 -23.54 -17.23 -3.40
N TYR A 505 -22.77 -16.42 -2.65
CA TYR A 505 -21.58 -16.93 -1.96
C TYR A 505 -21.94 -17.65 -0.65
N PHE A 506 -23.00 -17.21 0.02
CA PHE A 506 -23.53 -17.91 1.19
C PHE A 506 -24.06 -19.30 0.80
N ASN A 507 -24.82 -19.39 -0.28
CA ASN A 507 -25.31 -20.68 -0.78
C ASN A 507 -24.16 -21.64 -1.14
N LYS A 508 -23.10 -21.13 -1.76
CA LYS A 508 -21.89 -21.93 -1.99
C LYS A 508 -21.18 -22.36 -0.71
N LEU A 509 -21.19 -21.51 0.33
CA LEU A 509 -20.55 -21.80 1.62
C LEU A 509 -21.31 -22.88 2.40
N LYS A 510 -22.64 -22.77 2.50
CA LYS A 510 -23.47 -23.77 3.19
C LYS A 510 -23.45 -25.14 2.49
N GLU A 511 -23.25 -25.14 1.17
CA GLU A 511 -23.06 -26.35 0.35
C GLU A 511 -21.62 -26.91 0.42
N GLY A 512 -20.70 -26.27 1.15
CA GLY A 512 -19.31 -26.72 1.28
C GLY A 512 -18.47 -26.60 0.00
N ARG A 513 -18.86 -25.76 -0.96
CA ARG A 513 -18.11 -25.62 -2.23
C ARG A 513 -16.80 -24.88 -2.03
N THR A 514 -15.79 -25.22 -2.84
CA THR A 514 -14.48 -24.56 -2.81
C THR A 514 -14.20 -23.79 -4.10
N PRO A 515 -13.64 -22.57 -4.05
CA PRO A 515 -13.24 -21.84 -5.27
C PRO A 515 -12.05 -22.53 -5.95
N THR A 516 -12.24 -23.04 -7.17
CA THR A 516 -11.19 -23.68 -7.98
C THR A 516 -10.55 -22.74 -9.01
N LEU A 517 -11.19 -21.60 -9.29
CA LEU A 517 -10.75 -20.63 -10.28
C LEU A 517 -10.32 -19.31 -9.61
N PRO A 518 -9.35 -18.58 -10.19
CA PRO A 518 -8.91 -17.30 -9.67
C PRO A 518 -10.04 -16.26 -9.65
N PRO A 519 -10.00 -15.28 -8.72
CA PRO A 519 -8.86 -14.94 -7.87
C PRO A 519 -8.77 -15.73 -6.55
N PHE A 520 -7.57 -16.23 -6.24
CA PHE A 520 -7.23 -16.97 -5.00
C PHE A 520 -6.97 -16.08 -3.77
N THR A 521 -7.29 -14.79 -3.89
CA THR A 521 -7.24 -13.82 -2.79
C THR A 521 -8.43 -12.91 -2.90
N LEU A 522 -9.01 -12.55 -1.76
CA LEU A 522 -10.17 -11.70 -1.70
C LEU A 522 -9.99 -10.61 -0.65
N LYS A 523 -10.41 -9.39 -1.01
CA LYS A 523 -10.57 -8.29 -0.07
C LYS A 523 -12.02 -7.85 -0.09
N LYS A 524 -12.71 -7.95 1.04
CA LYS A 524 -14.07 -7.44 1.25
C LYS A 524 -14.05 -6.34 2.29
N SER A 525 -15.04 -5.46 2.22
CA SER A 525 -15.25 -4.40 3.19
C SER A 525 -16.70 -4.48 3.62
N ILE A 526 -16.90 -4.55 4.93
CA ILE A 526 -18.19 -4.44 5.60
C ILE A 526 -18.13 -3.23 6.54
N ARG A 527 -19.26 -2.87 7.14
CA ARG A 527 -19.42 -1.81 8.14
C ARG A 527 -20.33 -2.32 9.23
N THR A 528 -20.03 -1.95 10.47
CA THR A 528 -20.97 -2.21 11.57
C THR A 528 -22.23 -1.37 11.40
N GLU A 529 -23.36 -1.89 11.86
CA GLU A 529 -24.63 -1.19 11.84
C GLU A 529 -24.65 -0.12 12.95
N SER A 530 -24.83 1.15 12.58
CA SER A 530 -24.80 2.30 13.50
C SER A 530 -25.39 3.55 12.84
N ALA A 531 -26.35 4.19 13.51
CA ALA A 531 -26.96 5.44 13.05
C ALA A 531 -26.02 6.66 13.21
N ALA A 532 -25.10 6.64 14.18
CA ALA A 532 -24.25 7.78 14.52
C ALA A 532 -22.81 7.69 13.95
N ALA A 533 -22.22 6.49 13.88
CA ALA A 533 -20.85 6.28 13.39
C ALA A 533 -20.58 4.80 13.02
N PRO A 534 -20.70 4.40 11.75
CA PRO A 534 -20.35 3.05 11.27
C PRO A 534 -18.84 2.80 11.30
N VAL A 535 -18.40 1.67 11.88
CA VAL A 535 -16.98 1.26 11.87
C VAL A 535 -16.68 0.43 10.63
N ALA A 536 -15.61 0.77 9.92
CA ALA A 536 -15.19 0.02 8.74
C ALA A 536 -14.43 -1.26 9.15
N VAL A 537 -14.82 -2.40 8.58
CA VAL A 537 -14.13 -3.68 8.75
C VAL A 537 -13.69 -4.21 7.39
N GLN A 538 -12.41 -4.50 7.24
CA GLN A 538 -11.80 -5.07 6.04
C GLN A 538 -11.51 -6.55 6.28
N ILE A 539 -12.01 -7.42 5.41
CA ILE A 539 -11.76 -8.86 5.45
C ILE A 539 -10.79 -9.19 4.32
N TYR A 540 -9.65 -9.76 4.67
CA TYR A 540 -8.65 -10.26 3.73
C TYR A 540 -8.65 -11.78 3.82
N SER A 541 -8.85 -12.48 2.71
CA SER A 541 -8.74 -13.94 2.68
C SER A 541 -7.88 -14.41 1.51
N LYS A 542 -7.25 -15.58 1.68
CA LYS A 542 -6.49 -16.28 0.65
C LYS A 542 -6.79 -17.78 0.68
N SER A 543 -6.74 -18.42 -0.48
CA SER A 543 -6.73 -19.89 -0.57
C SER A 543 -5.29 -20.43 -0.56
N GLU A 544 -5.16 -21.76 -0.54
CA GLU A 544 -3.89 -22.51 -0.61
C GLU A 544 -3.04 -22.16 -1.83
N SER A 545 -3.69 -21.85 -2.95
CA SER A 545 -3.04 -21.49 -4.21
C SER A 545 -2.37 -20.11 -4.16
N SER A 546 -2.49 -19.38 -3.03
CA SER A 546 -1.99 -18.02 -2.88
C SER A 546 -0.94 -17.87 -1.78
N LYS A 547 0.22 -17.34 -2.18
CA LYS A 547 1.32 -16.92 -1.29
C LYS A 547 1.14 -15.50 -0.72
N TYR A 548 -0.09 -14.98 -0.70
CA TYR A 548 -0.37 -13.60 -0.32
C TYR A 548 -0.16 -13.34 1.17
N VAL A 549 0.30 -12.13 1.50
CA VAL A 549 0.63 -11.71 2.89
C VAL A 549 -0.10 -10.40 3.19
N ILE A 550 -0.77 -10.34 4.34
CA ILE A 550 -1.64 -9.21 4.75
C ILE A 550 -0.94 -7.85 4.74
N VAL A 551 0.36 -7.79 5.04
CA VAL A 551 1.15 -6.55 5.02
C VAL A 551 1.16 -5.88 3.64
N LYS A 552 1.15 -6.68 2.55
CA LYS A 552 1.05 -6.18 1.18
C LYS A 552 -0.33 -5.55 0.90
N ALA A 553 -1.36 -6.02 1.58
CA ALA A 553 -2.74 -5.58 1.46
C ALA A 553 -2.99 -4.27 2.20
N LEU A 554 -2.50 -4.17 3.44
CA LEU A 554 -2.65 -3.00 4.31
C LEU A 554 -1.78 -1.83 3.85
N LYS A 555 -0.66 -2.11 3.16
CA LYS A 555 0.31 -1.10 2.73
C LYS A 555 0.83 -0.24 3.90
N LYS A 556 0.85 -0.81 5.10
CA LYS A 556 1.34 -0.22 6.35
C LYS A 556 2.27 -1.22 7.03
N THR A 557 3.16 -0.76 7.90
CA THR A 557 3.84 -1.67 8.84
C THR A 557 2.79 -2.24 9.79
N ILE A 558 2.98 -3.48 10.22
CA ILE A 558 2.14 -4.14 11.22
C ILE A 558 3.02 -4.69 12.33
N LYS A 559 2.54 -4.63 13.57
CA LYS A 559 3.10 -5.32 14.72
C LYS A 559 2.25 -6.57 14.97
N VAL A 560 2.87 -7.74 15.12
CA VAL A 560 2.17 -9.04 15.11
C VAL A 560 2.41 -9.80 16.41
N TRP A 561 1.31 -10.21 17.05
CA TRP A 561 1.27 -11.20 18.12
C TRP A 561 0.79 -12.52 17.52
N SER A 562 1.63 -13.55 17.56
CA SER A 562 1.31 -14.86 17.01
C SER A 562 2.31 -15.89 17.47
N ARG A 563 1.83 -17.13 17.68
CA ARG A 563 2.70 -18.31 17.64
C ARG A 563 3.49 -18.32 16.34
N ARG A 564 4.77 -18.61 16.45
CA ARG A 564 5.69 -18.59 15.32
C ARG A 564 6.57 -19.83 15.30
N ASP A 565 6.90 -20.29 14.10
CA ASP A 565 7.93 -21.29 13.94
C ASP A 565 9.27 -20.55 13.94
N ASN A 566 10.34 -21.18 14.40
CA ASN A 566 11.66 -20.53 14.43
C ASN A 566 12.20 -20.15 13.03
N LYS A 567 11.41 -20.36 11.97
CA LYS A 567 11.72 -20.14 10.56
C LYS A 567 11.24 -18.80 10.03
N LEU A 568 10.05 -18.31 10.42
CA LEU A 568 9.59 -16.98 10.04
C LEU A 568 10.00 -15.92 11.07
N LYS A 569 10.66 -14.85 10.59
CA LYS A 569 11.09 -13.69 11.37
C LYS A 569 10.37 -12.43 10.87
N GLY A 570 10.44 -11.33 11.63
CA GLY A 570 9.92 -10.03 11.19
C GLY A 570 10.44 -9.62 9.79
N ASP A 571 9.62 -8.89 9.05
CA ASP A 571 9.88 -8.44 7.68
C ASP A 571 10.08 -6.92 7.66
N CYS A 572 11.30 -6.42 7.53
CA CYS A 572 11.60 -4.98 7.48
C CYS A 572 11.81 -4.48 6.01
N ARG A 573 11.23 -5.15 4.97
CA ARG A 573 11.58 -5.01 3.49
C ARG A 573 11.21 -3.76 2.78
N VAL A 574 10.17 -3.11 3.21
CA VAL A 574 9.51 -2.13 2.37
C VAL A 574 9.27 -0.93 3.24
N LEU A 575 9.83 0.21 2.83
CA LEU A 575 9.57 1.49 3.49
C LEU A 575 8.06 1.61 3.74
N GLN A 576 7.68 1.72 5.02
CA GLN A 576 6.28 1.79 5.48
C GLN A 576 5.41 0.53 5.30
N ARG A 577 5.97 -0.68 5.10
CA ARG A 577 5.22 -1.97 5.03
C ARG A 577 5.94 -3.14 5.67
N ASN A 578 6.37 -2.97 6.92
CA ASN A 578 7.10 -4.00 7.66
C ASN A 578 6.17 -4.94 8.45
N ILE A 579 6.64 -6.12 8.82
CA ILE A 579 6.08 -7.01 9.84
C ILE A 579 7.04 -6.98 11.04
N ARG A 580 6.59 -6.43 12.15
CA ARG A 580 7.32 -6.33 13.41
C ARG A 580 6.76 -7.37 14.38
N LEU A 581 7.58 -8.21 14.99
CA LEU A 581 7.10 -9.23 15.92
C LEU A 581 7.08 -8.68 17.35
N ILE A 582 5.99 -8.92 18.07
CA ILE A 582 5.84 -8.50 19.46
C ILE A 582 6.59 -9.49 20.37
N LYS A 583 7.30 -8.97 21.38
CA LYS A 583 8.05 -9.77 22.37
C LYS A 583 7.10 -10.57 23.26
N SER A 584 7.53 -11.77 23.64
CA SER A 584 6.87 -12.65 24.61
C SER A 584 7.79 -12.82 25.83
N PRO A 585 7.27 -12.83 27.07
CA PRO A 585 5.85 -12.70 27.45
C PRO A 585 5.33 -11.26 27.29
N ALA A 586 3.99 -11.10 27.31
CA ALA A 586 3.32 -9.81 27.33
C ALA A 586 2.18 -9.82 28.36
N ALA A 587 1.61 -8.64 28.64
CA ALA A 587 0.47 -8.50 29.55
C ALA A 587 -0.66 -7.71 28.89
N ILE A 588 -1.89 -8.21 29.01
CA ILE A 588 -3.12 -7.55 28.57
C ILE A 588 -3.87 -7.08 29.82
N ASN A 589 -3.69 -5.81 30.20
CA ASN A 589 -4.30 -5.19 31.38
C ASN A 589 -4.18 -6.03 32.67
N GLY A 590 -2.96 -6.45 33.01
CA GLY A 590 -2.68 -7.27 34.19
C GLY A 590 -2.83 -8.78 33.97
N HIS A 591 -3.39 -9.23 32.84
CA HIS A 591 -3.40 -10.64 32.47
C HIS A 591 -2.12 -11.01 31.70
N ASN A 592 -1.22 -11.77 32.33
CA ASN A 592 -0.01 -12.25 31.69
C ASN A 592 -0.30 -13.31 30.62
N THR A 593 0.42 -13.23 29.52
CA THR A 593 0.32 -14.17 28.41
C THR A 593 1.68 -14.43 27.76
N ASN A 594 1.82 -15.57 27.10
CA ASN A 594 2.96 -15.96 26.31
C ASN A 594 2.48 -16.70 25.06
N LEU A 595 3.33 -16.78 24.03
CA LEU A 595 2.92 -17.34 22.74
C LEU A 595 2.51 -18.82 22.84
N GLU A 596 3.11 -19.56 23.76
CA GLU A 596 2.99 -21.01 23.94
C GLU A 596 1.66 -21.38 24.59
N ALA A 597 1.11 -20.49 25.41
CA ALA A 597 -0.18 -20.65 26.08
C ALA A 597 -1.33 -19.87 25.42
N ASP A 598 -1.05 -18.98 24.45
CA ASP A 598 -2.05 -18.12 23.81
C ASP A 598 -2.37 -18.59 22.38
N ASP A 599 -3.65 -18.86 22.05
CA ASP A 599 -4.07 -19.24 20.69
C ASP A 599 -4.41 -18.06 19.79
N THR A 600 -4.36 -16.85 20.33
CA THR A 600 -4.71 -15.67 19.55
C THR A 600 -3.61 -15.34 18.56
N THR A 601 -4.03 -14.94 17.36
CA THR A 601 -3.17 -14.26 16.42
C THR A 601 -3.82 -12.95 16.01
N TRP A 602 -3.08 -11.86 16.19
CA TRP A 602 -3.55 -10.53 15.86
C TRP A 602 -2.40 -9.60 15.48
N ALA A 603 -2.75 -8.50 14.83
CA ALA A 603 -1.80 -7.49 14.39
C ALA A 603 -2.38 -6.08 14.50
N VAL A 604 -1.52 -5.09 14.74
CA VAL A 604 -1.89 -3.67 14.72
C VAL A 604 -1.05 -2.88 13.72
N SER A 605 -1.63 -1.87 13.09
CA SER A 605 -0.94 -1.06 12.08
C SER A 605 -0.01 0.01 12.67
N ASP A 606 1.15 0.26 12.05
CA ASP A 606 2.15 1.25 12.48
C ASP A 606 2.64 2.09 11.27
N PRO A 607 2.33 3.39 11.15
CA PRO A 607 1.33 4.13 11.90
C PRO A 607 -0.09 3.74 11.47
N GLY A 608 -1.08 3.90 12.35
CA GLY A 608 -2.48 3.77 11.95
C GLY A 608 -3.43 3.57 13.12
N ASN A 609 -4.63 3.07 12.80
CA ASN A 609 -5.75 2.87 13.72
C ASN A 609 -6.45 1.51 13.44
N THR A 610 -5.69 0.54 12.95
CA THR A 610 -6.25 -0.73 12.49
C THR A 610 -5.77 -1.85 13.41
N PHE A 611 -6.73 -2.58 13.97
CA PHE A 611 -6.53 -3.87 14.63
C PHE A 611 -6.97 -4.98 13.69
N CYS A 612 -6.19 -6.05 13.55
CA CYS A 612 -6.52 -7.21 12.72
C CYS A 612 -6.45 -8.50 13.53
N HIS A 613 -7.54 -9.26 13.59
CA HIS A 613 -7.51 -10.66 14.00
C HIS A 613 -7.13 -11.54 12.80
N VAL A 614 -6.29 -12.56 12.99
CA VAL A 614 -5.88 -13.51 11.95
C VAL A 614 -6.13 -14.93 12.46
N ASP A 615 -6.69 -15.79 11.62
CA ASP A 615 -7.06 -17.16 12.01
C ASP A 615 -5.87 -18.14 12.01
N LYS A 616 -4.81 -17.83 11.26
CA LYS A 616 -3.61 -18.67 11.12
C LYS A 616 -2.42 -18.10 11.90
N PRO A 617 -1.66 -18.95 12.61
CA PRO A 617 -0.41 -18.55 13.25
C PRO A 617 0.68 -18.19 12.23
N TYR A 618 1.70 -17.47 12.67
CA TYR A 618 2.80 -17.00 11.86
C TYR A 618 3.87 -18.08 11.63
N PHE A 619 3.51 -19.16 10.94
CA PHE A 619 4.38 -20.30 10.60
C PHE A 619 4.76 -20.33 9.11
N LYS A 620 5.89 -20.89 8.69
CA LYS A 620 6.34 -20.92 7.29
C LYS A 620 5.37 -21.68 6.37
N ASN A 621 4.76 -22.75 6.87
CA ASN A 621 3.79 -23.58 6.13
C ASN A 621 2.50 -22.82 5.77
N GLN A 622 2.12 -21.75 6.50
CA GLN A 622 0.93 -20.95 6.19
C GLN A 622 0.92 -20.42 4.75
N THR A 623 2.10 -20.28 4.12
CA THR A 623 2.22 -19.83 2.72
C THR A 623 1.48 -20.71 1.72
N LYS A 624 1.16 -21.96 2.09
CA LYS A 624 0.40 -22.93 1.31
C LYS A 624 -0.96 -23.30 1.93
N GLU A 625 -1.40 -22.57 2.95
CA GLU A 625 -2.67 -22.83 3.64
C GLU A 625 -3.69 -21.70 3.40
N PRO A 626 -5.00 -21.98 3.51
CA PRO A 626 -5.99 -20.91 3.51
C PRO A 626 -5.86 -20.08 4.79
N ALA A 627 -6.07 -18.76 4.68
CA ALA A 627 -6.00 -17.85 5.82
C ALA A 627 -6.90 -16.64 5.65
N MET A 628 -7.49 -16.17 6.76
CA MET A 628 -8.32 -14.98 6.84
C MET A 628 -7.80 -14.00 7.89
N ALA A 629 -7.90 -12.71 7.59
CA ALA A 629 -7.68 -11.64 8.53
C ALA A 629 -8.82 -10.64 8.50
N ILE A 630 -9.30 -10.26 9.69
CA ILE A 630 -10.41 -9.34 9.91
C ILE A 630 -9.85 -8.09 10.57
N CYS A 631 -9.80 -7.00 9.81
CA CYS A 631 -9.18 -5.75 10.20
C CYS A 631 -10.23 -4.67 10.50
N ILE A 632 -10.32 -4.24 11.74
CA ILE A 632 -11.24 -3.23 12.26
C ILE A 632 -10.51 -1.89 12.31
N GLU A 633 -11.08 -0.86 11.67
CA GLU A 633 -10.57 0.52 11.69
C GLU A 633 -11.24 1.31 12.82
N ASN A 634 -10.74 1.14 14.05
CA ASN A 634 -11.25 1.81 15.25
C ASN A 634 -10.07 2.25 16.15
N ASN A 635 -10.05 3.53 16.52
CA ASN A 635 -8.93 4.12 17.26
C ASN A 635 -8.79 3.56 18.68
N ASP A 636 -9.90 3.32 19.37
CA ASP A 636 -9.91 2.91 20.78
C ASP A 636 -9.40 1.47 20.92
N ILE A 637 -9.93 0.56 20.10
CA ILE A 637 -9.46 -0.84 20.01
C ILE A 637 -7.98 -0.87 19.60
N PHE A 638 -7.61 -0.08 18.58
CA PHE A 638 -6.22 -0.01 18.15
C PHE A 638 -5.29 0.45 19.27
N ALA A 639 -5.65 1.49 20.02
CA ALA A 639 -4.81 2.05 21.08
C ALA A 639 -4.48 0.98 22.13
N ARG A 640 -5.48 0.21 22.59
CA ARG A 640 -5.30 -0.85 23.60
C ARG A 640 -4.40 -1.98 23.13
N PHE A 641 -4.56 -2.45 21.90
CA PHE A 641 -3.67 -3.48 21.36
C PHE A 641 -2.28 -2.93 21.01
N ASN A 642 -2.17 -1.64 20.68
CA ASN A 642 -0.89 -1.01 20.39
C ASN A 642 -0.07 -0.73 21.67
N GLU A 643 -0.71 -0.49 22.82
CA GLU A 643 -0.07 -0.44 24.14
C GLU A 643 0.62 -1.78 24.46
N ILE A 644 -0.07 -2.90 24.22
CA ILE A 644 0.50 -4.26 24.38
C ILE A 644 1.66 -4.47 23.40
N ALA A 645 1.53 -3.95 22.17
CA ALA A 645 2.55 -4.01 21.13
C ALA A 645 3.70 -2.99 21.28
N ALA A 646 3.91 -2.43 22.49
CA ALA A 646 5.02 -1.51 22.74
C ALA A 646 6.39 -2.21 22.67
N GLN A 647 6.47 -3.47 23.08
CA GLN A 647 7.72 -4.24 23.07
C GLN A 647 7.85 -5.09 21.79
N ILE A 648 8.75 -4.69 20.90
CA ILE A 648 8.96 -5.32 19.58
C ILE A 648 10.35 -5.98 19.55
N GLU A 649 10.48 -7.12 18.87
CA GLU A 649 11.77 -7.75 18.56
C GLU A 649 12.65 -6.84 17.66
N ASP A 650 13.93 -6.73 17.96
CA ASP A 650 14.84 -5.79 17.28
C ASP A 650 15.09 -6.17 15.80
N CYS A 651 15.03 -5.20 14.87
CA CYS A 651 15.55 -5.35 13.49
C CYS A 651 17.06 -4.99 13.50
N PRO A 652 17.98 -5.88 13.07
CA PRO A 652 19.41 -5.75 13.40
C PRO A 652 20.19 -4.97 12.34
N LYS A 653 20.21 -3.63 12.47
CA LYS A 653 21.21 -2.74 11.86
C LYS A 653 21.36 -1.50 12.73
N SER A 654 22.34 -1.47 13.63
CA SER A 654 22.55 -0.30 14.50
C SER A 654 23.91 0.34 14.23
N ILE A 655 23.90 1.64 13.95
CA ILE A 655 25.05 2.52 14.14
C ILE A 655 24.89 3.17 15.50
N VAL A 656 25.93 3.12 16.33
CA VAL A 656 26.01 3.85 17.59
C VAL A 656 27.10 4.90 17.47
N TYR A 657 26.76 6.15 17.71
CA TYR A 657 27.69 7.27 17.83
C TYR A 657 27.73 7.73 19.28
N LYS A 658 28.84 7.50 19.95
CA LYS A 658 29.12 8.03 21.29
C LYS A 658 29.89 9.33 21.11
N ALA A 659 29.31 10.47 21.48
CA ALA A 659 30.03 11.74 21.46
C ALA A 659 31.02 11.85 22.64
N PRO A 660 32.07 12.70 22.54
CA PRO A 660 33.00 12.96 23.63
C PRO A 660 32.28 13.31 24.95
N GLY A 661 32.72 12.70 26.05
CA GLY A 661 32.17 12.92 27.40
C GLY A 661 30.76 12.37 27.67
N GLN A 662 30.10 11.73 26.68
CA GLN A 662 28.73 11.23 26.84
C GLN A 662 28.71 9.73 27.17
N ALA A 663 28.08 9.33 28.27
CA ALA A 663 27.94 7.91 28.63
C ALA A 663 26.93 7.17 27.73
N ASN A 664 25.88 7.86 27.28
CA ASN A 664 24.85 7.32 26.39
C ASN A 664 25.22 7.59 24.93
N GLY A 665 25.25 6.54 24.11
CA GLY A 665 25.42 6.66 22.66
C GLY A 665 24.11 7.03 21.96
N LYS A 666 24.21 7.78 20.85
CA LYS A 666 23.10 8.00 19.93
C LYS A 666 23.04 6.85 18.92
N ILE A 667 21.86 6.28 18.72
CA ILE A 667 21.64 5.09 17.89
C ILE A 667 20.86 5.47 16.64
N ILE A 668 21.32 5.00 15.48
CA ILE A 668 20.54 4.95 14.24
C ILE A 668 20.28 3.51 13.90
N VAL A 669 19.00 3.15 13.72
CA VAL A 669 18.60 1.85 13.21
C VAL A 669 18.10 1.99 11.78
N ALA A 670 18.66 1.21 10.85
CA ALA A 670 18.24 1.28 9.45
C ALA A 670 16.77 0.82 9.30
N GLY A 671 15.91 1.67 8.73
CA GLY A 671 14.48 1.39 8.54
C GLY A 671 13.56 1.86 9.67
N ALA A 672 14.08 2.51 10.71
CA ALA A 672 13.27 3.30 11.63
C ALA A 672 13.04 4.69 11.01
N ALA A 673 11.79 5.03 10.68
CA ALA A 673 11.42 6.42 10.41
C ALA A 673 11.53 7.19 11.74
N GLY A 674 12.72 7.66 12.08
CA GLY A 674 13.00 8.32 13.36
C GLY A 674 14.30 9.12 13.35
N ASN A 675 14.38 10.10 14.24
CA ASN A 675 15.60 10.84 14.55
C ASN A 675 16.64 9.92 15.21
N TRP A 676 17.84 10.43 15.50
CA TRP A 676 18.76 9.75 16.41
C TRP A 676 18.03 9.33 17.69
N LEU A 677 18.17 8.07 18.11
CA LEU A 677 17.59 7.56 19.35
C LEU A 677 18.64 7.61 20.45
N ASP A 678 18.23 7.89 21.67
CA ASP A 678 19.09 7.67 22.82
C ASP A 678 19.24 6.18 23.10
N GLY A 679 20.47 5.76 23.44
CA GLY A 679 20.71 4.44 23.97
C GLY A 679 19.93 4.23 25.25
N ALA A 680 19.26 3.07 25.37
CA ALA A 680 18.46 2.72 26.54
C ALA A 680 19.29 2.59 27.83
N ALA A 681 20.60 2.40 27.71
CA ALA A 681 21.56 2.43 28.80
C ALA A 681 22.91 3.00 28.32
N ALA A 682 23.77 3.34 29.27
CA ALA A 682 25.12 3.81 29.01
C ALA A 682 25.97 2.71 28.34
N ILE A 683 26.89 3.12 27.46
CA ILE A 683 27.72 2.18 26.68
C ILE A 683 28.75 1.42 27.52
N ASN A 684 28.99 1.85 28.76
CA ASN A 684 29.85 1.16 29.71
C ASN A 684 29.07 0.15 30.58
N ALA A 685 27.74 0.12 30.49
CA ALA A 685 26.93 -0.83 31.25
C ALA A 685 27.02 -2.22 30.61
N ALA A 686 27.11 -3.28 31.41
CA ALA A 686 27.20 -4.65 30.89
C ALA A 686 25.92 -5.13 30.18
N ASN A 687 24.78 -4.48 30.42
CA ASN A 687 23.46 -4.86 29.92
C ASN A 687 22.66 -3.62 29.51
N GLY A 688 21.54 -3.83 28.81
CA GLY A 688 20.56 -2.79 28.53
C GLY A 688 20.86 -1.88 27.32
N HIS A 689 22.03 -2.00 26.69
CA HIS A 689 22.33 -1.32 25.44
C HIS A 689 22.59 -2.32 24.29
N SER A 690 22.34 -1.85 23.06
CA SER A 690 22.36 -2.68 21.84
C SER A 690 23.68 -3.39 21.58
N PHE A 691 24.79 -2.78 21.97
CA PHE A 691 26.12 -3.28 21.66
C PHE A 691 26.66 -4.29 22.69
N ALA A 692 26.28 -4.18 23.96
CA ALA A 692 26.50 -5.26 24.93
C ALA A 692 25.75 -6.51 24.50
N LYS A 693 24.51 -6.35 24.02
CA LYS A 693 23.73 -7.45 23.46
C LYS A 693 24.37 -8.06 22.21
N ALA A 694 24.84 -7.24 21.26
CA ALA A 694 25.52 -7.72 20.06
C ALA A 694 26.80 -8.51 20.34
N LEU A 695 27.48 -8.20 21.45
CA LEU A 695 28.70 -8.89 21.88
C LEU A 695 28.46 -9.97 22.94
N GLU A 696 27.22 -10.28 23.33
CA GLU A 696 26.95 -11.15 24.48
C GLU A 696 27.64 -12.52 24.39
N HIS A 697 27.75 -13.07 23.18
CA HIS A 697 28.43 -14.35 22.92
C HIS A 697 29.92 -14.22 22.56
N VAL A 698 30.41 -12.98 22.42
CA VAL A 698 31.84 -12.65 22.34
C VAL A 698 32.44 -12.55 23.74
N VAL A 699 31.68 -11.99 24.69
CA VAL A 699 32.07 -11.82 26.10
C VAL A 699 31.68 -13.01 26.98
N GLY A 700 30.61 -13.74 26.63
CA GLY A 700 30.13 -14.94 27.30
C GLY A 700 30.50 -16.25 26.58
N ILE A 701 30.25 -17.38 27.25
CA ILE A 701 30.45 -18.72 26.67
C ILE A 701 29.19 -19.14 25.91
N ASN A 702 29.34 -19.45 24.63
CA ASN A 702 28.32 -20.12 23.83
C ASN A 702 29.03 -21.10 22.89
N ASN A 703 28.64 -22.37 22.92
CA ASN A 703 29.29 -23.43 22.14
C ASN A 703 28.99 -23.32 20.63
N GLN A 704 27.87 -22.69 20.27
CA GLN A 704 27.38 -22.58 18.89
C GLN A 704 27.81 -21.28 18.19
N ILE A 705 28.41 -20.34 18.92
CA ILE A 705 28.82 -19.05 18.37
C ILE A 705 30.34 -18.96 18.40
N LYS A 706 30.93 -18.69 17.23
CA LYS A 706 32.37 -18.52 17.02
C LYS A 706 32.65 -17.14 16.45
N PHE A 707 33.84 -16.62 16.70
CA PHE A 707 34.21 -15.29 16.25
C PHE A 707 35.71 -15.10 16.07
N LEU A 708 36.03 -14.08 15.29
CA LEU A 708 37.37 -13.52 15.10
C LEU A 708 37.34 -12.06 15.53
N ALA A 709 38.23 -11.67 16.44
CA ALA A 709 38.37 -10.31 16.91
C ALA A 709 39.72 -9.71 16.46
N TYR A 710 39.68 -8.49 15.93
CA TYR A 710 40.86 -7.78 15.47
C TYR A 710 40.88 -6.35 15.98
N ASN A 711 42.06 -5.86 16.38
CA ASN A 711 42.25 -4.51 16.92
C ASN A 711 43.72 -4.13 16.83
N ASN A 712 44.03 -2.89 16.43
CA ASN A 712 45.40 -2.39 16.41
C ASN A 712 45.96 -2.08 17.81
N VAL A 713 45.09 -1.91 18.79
CA VAL A 713 45.43 -1.83 20.22
C VAL A 713 44.63 -2.92 20.94
N PRO A 714 45.02 -4.20 20.82
CA PRO A 714 44.25 -5.28 21.39
C PRO A 714 44.30 -5.26 22.93
N PRO A 715 43.22 -5.66 23.60
CA PRO A 715 43.18 -5.69 25.06
C PRO A 715 44.25 -6.64 25.61
N ARG A 716 44.90 -6.23 26.69
CA ARG A 716 45.89 -7.04 27.43
C ARG A 716 47.14 -7.47 26.64
N VAL A 717 47.39 -6.86 25.47
CA VAL A 717 48.64 -7.07 24.72
C VAL A 717 49.42 -5.76 24.65
N PRO A 718 50.49 -5.59 25.44
CA PRO A 718 51.28 -4.36 25.45
C PRO A 718 52.19 -4.27 24.22
N LYS A 719 52.49 -3.02 23.79
CA LYS A 719 53.56 -2.67 22.82
C LYS A 719 53.41 -3.28 21.42
N VAL A 720 52.19 -3.51 20.93
CA VAL A 720 52.02 -4.03 19.57
C VAL A 720 52.33 -2.95 18.52
N ARG A 721 53.19 -3.29 17.56
CA ARG A 721 53.55 -2.40 16.44
C ARG A 721 52.80 -2.80 15.18
N THR A 722 51.83 -1.98 14.78
CA THR A 722 51.14 -2.10 13.49
C THR A 722 50.91 -0.72 12.88
N LYS A 723 50.79 -0.68 11.55
CA LYS A 723 50.33 0.51 10.82
C LYS A 723 48.83 0.45 10.52
N SER A 724 48.15 -0.64 10.83
CA SER A 724 46.69 -0.76 10.69
C SER A 724 45.98 0.02 11.79
N ASN A 725 44.85 0.66 11.47
CA ASN A 725 43.95 1.26 12.47
C ASN A 725 42.64 0.48 12.64
N SER A 726 42.42 -0.52 11.81
CA SER A 726 41.18 -1.30 11.75
C SER A 726 40.93 -2.08 13.03
N LYS A 727 39.68 -2.02 13.51
CA LYS A 727 39.20 -2.77 14.68
C LYS A 727 37.80 -3.32 14.40
N GLY A 728 37.49 -4.50 14.95
CA GLY A 728 36.21 -5.13 14.74
C GLY A 728 36.14 -6.57 15.18
N VAL A 729 34.96 -7.16 14.96
CA VAL A 729 34.65 -8.55 15.29
C VAL A 729 33.83 -9.15 14.16
N ILE A 730 34.19 -10.36 13.73
CA ILE A 730 33.37 -11.20 12.84
C ILE A 730 32.81 -12.31 13.71
N ILE A 731 31.49 -12.49 13.72
CA ILE A 731 30.78 -13.49 14.52
C ILE A 731 30.00 -14.39 13.57
N LEU A 732 29.98 -15.69 13.81
CA LEU A 732 29.14 -16.65 13.07
C LEU A 732 28.53 -17.71 13.99
N SER A 733 27.44 -18.31 13.52
CA SER A 733 26.78 -19.44 14.15
C SER A 733 27.18 -20.74 13.45
N THR A 734 27.56 -21.77 14.20
CA THR A 734 27.94 -23.09 13.62
C THR A 734 26.74 -24.01 13.40
N ASN A 735 25.51 -23.54 13.65
CA ASN A 735 24.27 -24.30 13.50
C ASN A 735 23.25 -23.64 12.56
N ALA A 736 23.59 -22.48 11.98
CA ALA A 736 22.74 -21.70 11.09
C ALA A 736 23.61 -20.82 10.19
N ASP A 737 23.21 -20.61 8.93
CA ASP A 737 23.83 -19.61 8.04
C ASP A 737 23.49 -18.19 8.52
N ALA A 738 24.19 -17.75 9.57
CA ALA A 738 23.98 -16.49 10.25
C ALA A 738 25.31 -15.94 10.76
N ALA A 739 25.63 -14.71 10.37
CA ALA A 739 26.85 -14.04 10.79
C ALA A 739 26.62 -12.53 11.05
N ALA A 740 27.59 -11.93 11.73
CA ALA A 740 27.63 -10.50 11.96
C ALA A 740 29.05 -9.97 11.81
N TRP A 741 29.16 -8.77 11.25
CA TRP A 741 30.40 -8.02 11.21
C TRP A 741 30.25 -6.70 11.94
N ILE A 742 31.11 -6.51 12.93
CA ILE A 742 31.16 -5.35 13.78
C ILE A 742 32.43 -4.58 13.47
N VAL A 743 32.31 -3.27 13.27
CA VAL A 743 33.44 -2.34 13.06
C VAL A 743 33.35 -1.23 14.09
N HIS A 744 34.47 -0.89 14.74
CA HIS A 744 34.47 0.14 15.78
C HIS A 744 35.79 0.93 15.85
N THR A 745 35.78 2.04 16.59
CA THR A 745 36.99 2.86 16.81
C THR A 745 37.67 2.64 18.17
N VAL A 746 37.06 1.87 19.07
CA VAL A 746 37.48 1.71 20.48
C VAL A 746 38.77 0.88 20.65
N PRO A 747 39.89 1.44 21.14
CA PRO A 747 41.09 0.68 21.49
C PRO A 747 40.87 -0.16 22.76
N GLY A 748 41.58 -1.28 22.89
CA GLY A 748 41.49 -2.17 24.06
C GLY A 748 40.16 -2.93 24.19
N PHE A 749 39.44 -3.13 23.09
CA PHE A 749 38.08 -3.66 23.10
C PHE A 749 37.78 -4.52 21.84
N PRO A 750 36.89 -5.53 21.92
CA PRO A 750 36.37 -6.14 23.15
C PRO A 750 37.37 -7.13 23.76
N ILE A 751 37.20 -7.48 25.04
CA ILE A 751 37.97 -8.56 25.67
C ILE A 751 37.24 -9.89 25.40
N PRO A 752 37.84 -10.82 24.62
CA PRO A 752 37.21 -12.10 24.29
C PRO A 752 36.96 -12.95 25.55
N LYS A 753 35.79 -13.62 25.60
CA LYS A 753 35.39 -14.60 26.64
C LYS A 753 35.55 -14.09 28.09
N THR A 754 35.46 -12.79 28.28
CA THR A 754 35.48 -12.11 29.58
C THR A 754 34.28 -11.20 29.66
N ALA A 755 33.70 -11.01 30.86
CA ALA A 755 32.56 -10.12 31.08
C ALA A 755 32.74 -8.75 30.38
N TYR A 756 31.63 -8.21 29.88
CA TYR A 756 31.62 -6.94 29.13
C TYR A 756 32.35 -5.84 29.90
N THR A 757 33.44 -5.34 29.31
CA THR A 757 34.31 -4.33 29.94
C THR A 757 34.57 -3.22 28.93
N TRP A 758 34.16 -2.00 29.27
CA TRP A 758 34.45 -0.80 28.49
C TRP A 758 35.75 -0.14 28.97
N PRO A 759 36.68 0.25 28.09
CA PRO A 759 37.90 0.96 28.49
C PRO A 759 37.59 2.35 29.06
N ALA A 760 37.89 2.57 30.35
CA ALA A 760 37.52 3.79 31.07
C ALA A 760 38.01 5.08 30.38
N ALA A 761 39.26 5.09 29.88
CA ALA A 761 39.88 6.22 29.19
C ALA A 761 39.12 6.64 27.91
N GLU A 762 38.41 5.70 27.28
CA GLU A 762 37.66 5.93 26.04
C GLU A 762 36.26 6.51 26.32
N THR A 763 35.89 6.69 27.59
CA THR A 763 34.63 7.37 27.96
C THR A 763 34.68 8.87 27.63
N ALA A 764 35.85 9.49 27.71
CA ALA A 764 36.02 10.91 27.42
C ALA A 764 36.01 11.23 25.92
N LYS A 765 36.18 10.23 25.05
CA LYS A 765 36.37 10.39 23.61
C LYS A 765 35.14 10.00 22.80
N GLY A 766 35.07 10.52 21.58
CA GLY A 766 34.03 10.19 20.61
C GLY A 766 34.34 8.86 19.90
N HIS A 767 33.35 7.97 19.81
CA HIS A 767 33.49 6.66 19.16
C HIS A 767 32.29 6.30 18.28
N LEU A 768 32.58 5.54 17.22
CA LEU A 768 31.59 4.97 16.32
C LEU A 768 31.65 3.44 16.43
N LEU A 769 30.48 2.82 16.52
CA LEU A 769 30.33 1.37 16.47
C LEU A 769 29.25 1.03 15.44
N LEU A 770 29.62 0.18 14.49
CA LEU A 770 28.77 -0.31 13.42
C LEU A 770 28.56 -1.81 13.59
N CYS A 771 27.30 -2.26 13.56
CA CYS A 771 26.96 -3.67 13.54
C CYS A 771 26.16 -4.02 12.27
N LEU A 772 26.70 -4.94 11.47
CA LEU A 772 26.13 -5.42 10.21
C LEU A 772 25.80 -6.90 10.32
N THR A 773 24.52 -7.27 10.22
CA THR A 773 24.12 -8.67 10.02
C THR A 773 24.36 -9.09 8.58
N ILE A 774 24.98 -10.25 8.37
CA ILE A 774 25.44 -10.77 7.08
C ILE A 774 25.24 -12.29 7.04
N SER A 775 25.12 -12.88 5.85
CA SER A 775 25.21 -14.34 5.73
C SER A 775 26.66 -14.77 5.85
N GLU A 776 26.89 -16.03 6.23
CA GLU A 776 28.22 -16.58 6.42
C GLU A 776 29.05 -16.49 5.12
N SER A 777 28.39 -16.67 3.97
CA SER A 777 28.98 -16.53 2.63
C SER A 777 29.61 -15.15 2.34
N GLN A 778 29.26 -14.08 3.08
CA GLN A 778 29.86 -12.76 2.90
C GLN A 778 31.22 -12.62 3.60
N ILE A 779 31.55 -13.49 4.57
CA ILE A 779 32.76 -13.39 5.39
C ILE A 779 34.03 -13.41 4.55
N ASN A 780 34.11 -14.28 3.54
CA ASN A 780 35.28 -14.37 2.69
C ASN A 780 35.52 -13.07 1.88
N GLY A 781 34.45 -12.36 1.50
CA GLY A 781 34.55 -11.05 0.84
C GLY A 781 35.08 -9.96 1.77
N ILE A 782 34.68 -9.99 3.05
CA ILE A 782 35.21 -9.09 4.09
C ILE A 782 36.69 -9.40 4.33
N ALA A 783 37.02 -10.69 4.46
CA ALA A 783 38.39 -11.13 4.70
C ALA A 783 39.33 -10.72 3.56
N ALA A 784 38.88 -10.79 2.31
CA ALA A 784 39.63 -10.30 1.16
C ALA A 784 40.00 -8.81 1.29
N SER A 785 39.09 -7.98 1.83
CA SER A 785 39.39 -6.57 2.08
C SER A 785 40.31 -6.37 3.28
N LEU A 786 40.09 -7.09 4.39
CA LEU A 786 40.91 -7.02 5.60
C LEU A 786 42.36 -7.47 5.36
N LEU A 787 42.60 -8.40 4.43
CA LEU A 787 43.94 -8.87 4.05
C LEU A 787 44.86 -7.73 3.60
N PHE A 788 44.33 -6.73 2.89
CA PHE A 788 45.10 -5.54 2.50
C PHE A 788 45.40 -4.62 3.68
N VAL A 789 44.54 -4.63 4.69
CA VAL A 789 44.58 -3.70 5.83
C VAL A 789 45.48 -4.23 6.95
N GLN A 790 45.77 -5.53 6.93
CA GLN A 790 46.68 -6.21 7.86
C GLN A 790 46.36 -5.89 9.33
N PRO A 791 45.10 -6.05 9.78
CA PRO A 791 44.76 -5.83 11.17
C PRO A 791 45.37 -6.93 12.04
N ILE A 792 45.57 -6.64 13.33
CA ILE A 792 46.02 -7.66 14.29
C ILE A 792 44.81 -8.43 14.78
N ILE A 793 44.79 -9.71 14.45
CA ILE A 793 43.85 -10.68 14.99
C ILE A 793 44.37 -11.10 16.36
N HIS A 794 43.63 -10.78 17.41
CA HIS A 794 44.01 -11.09 18.79
C HIS A 794 43.16 -12.23 19.38
N TYR A 795 42.16 -12.69 18.65
CA TYR A 795 41.37 -13.87 18.99
C TYR A 795 40.70 -14.46 17.75
N ASN A 796 40.67 -15.78 17.66
CA ASN A 796 39.93 -16.53 16.65
C ASN A 796 39.58 -17.92 17.20
N ASP A 797 38.28 -18.24 17.30
CA ASP A 797 37.80 -19.60 17.60
C ASP A 797 36.94 -20.19 16.47
N ILE A 798 36.95 -19.57 15.28
CA ILE A 798 36.22 -20.06 14.10
C ILE A 798 36.92 -21.33 13.57
N PRO A 799 36.23 -22.50 13.53
CA PRO A 799 36.86 -23.75 13.13
C PRO A 799 37.06 -23.85 11.61
N GLU A 800 38.00 -24.70 11.20
CA GLU A 800 38.35 -24.86 9.78
C GLU A 800 37.20 -25.41 8.92
N THR A 801 36.27 -26.15 9.53
CA THR A 801 35.07 -26.70 8.87
C THR A 801 34.17 -25.60 8.30
N GLU A 802 33.96 -24.51 9.05
CA GLU A 802 33.15 -23.36 8.61
C GLU A 802 33.89 -22.54 7.55
N THR A 803 35.22 -22.58 7.55
CA THR A 803 36.05 -21.78 6.63
C THR A 803 36.55 -22.58 5.42
N ALA A 804 36.01 -23.79 5.20
CA ALA A 804 36.42 -24.70 4.13
C ALA A 804 36.40 -24.06 2.74
N GLY A 805 35.37 -23.24 2.48
CA GLY A 805 35.20 -22.49 1.23
C GLY A 805 35.73 -21.05 1.25
N MET A 806 36.50 -20.64 2.27
CA MET A 806 36.90 -19.24 2.48
C MET A 806 38.42 -19.03 2.36
N PRO A 807 38.99 -19.04 1.15
CA PRO A 807 40.43 -18.95 0.96
C PRO A 807 41.04 -17.64 1.48
N TYR A 808 40.36 -16.49 1.34
CA TYR A 808 40.88 -15.23 1.85
C TYR A 808 40.84 -15.15 3.37
N PHE A 809 39.82 -15.75 3.99
CA PHE A 809 39.76 -15.87 5.45
C PHE A 809 40.96 -16.68 5.99
N ARG A 810 41.26 -17.82 5.36
CA ARG A 810 42.44 -18.64 5.70
C ARG A 810 43.75 -17.86 5.57
N LYS A 811 43.91 -17.08 4.51
CA LYS A 811 45.09 -16.21 4.34
C LYS A 811 45.17 -15.13 5.42
N LEU A 812 44.03 -14.53 5.76
CA LEU A 812 43.93 -13.50 6.80
C LEU A 812 44.35 -14.03 8.17
N ILE A 813 43.85 -15.20 8.60
CA ILE A 813 44.23 -15.79 9.90
C ILE A 813 45.69 -16.28 9.93
N LYS A 814 46.28 -16.62 8.78
CA LYS A 814 47.71 -16.94 8.65
C LYS A 814 48.61 -15.71 8.63
N GLY A 815 48.04 -14.50 8.59
CA GLY A 815 48.82 -13.25 8.49
C GLY A 815 49.49 -13.06 7.13
N GLU A 816 48.99 -13.71 6.07
CA GLU A 816 49.52 -13.50 4.72
C GLU A 816 49.23 -12.07 4.23
N ILE A 817 50.11 -11.55 3.38
CA ILE A 817 49.98 -10.20 2.82
C ILE A 817 49.95 -10.23 1.29
N PRO A 818 49.15 -9.36 0.63
CA PRO A 818 49.18 -9.26 -0.83
C PRO A 818 50.55 -8.72 -1.30
N THR A 819 51.31 -9.53 -2.03
CA THR A 819 52.63 -9.17 -2.55
C THR A 819 52.61 -8.71 -4.02
N LEU A 820 51.52 -9.00 -4.74
CA LEU A 820 51.35 -8.65 -6.14
C LEU A 820 50.26 -7.58 -6.34
N PRO A 821 50.41 -6.69 -7.34
CA PRO A 821 49.39 -5.71 -7.68
C PRO A 821 48.11 -6.39 -8.23
N PRO A 822 46.92 -5.76 -8.07
CA PRO A 822 46.70 -4.42 -7.52
C PRO A 822 46.75 -4.36 -6.00
N PHE A 823 47.42 -3.33 -5.45
CA PHE A 823 47.59 -3.11 -4.00
C PHE A 823 46.38 -2.47 -3.30
N THR A 824 45.23 -2.43 -3.99
CA THR A 824 43.96 -1.89 -3.53
C THR A 824 42.86 -2.90 -3.82
N SER A 825 41.91 -3.03 -2.91
CA SER A 825 40.72 -3.87 -3.10
C SER A 825 39.45 -3.05 -3.05
N ARG A 826 38.51 -3.43 -3.93
CA ARG A 826 37.15 -2.92 -3.97
C ARG A 826 36.21 -4.12 -3.90
N GLY A 827 35.68 -4.34 -2.71
CA GLY A 827 34.65 -5.34 -2.46
C GLY A 827 33.28 -4.70 -2.30
N SER A 828 32.26 -5.55 -2.36
CA SER A 828 30.93 -5.21 -1.85
C SER A 828 30.32 -6.43 -1.22
N ILE A 829 29.70 -6.25 -0.07
CA ILE A 829 28.89 -7.26 0.59
C ILE A 829 27.44 -6.82 0.62
N ARG A 830 26.56 -7.79 0.87
CA ARG A 830 25.15 -7.55 1.09
C ARG A 830 24.82 -7.95 2.52
N THR A 831 24.26 -7.00 3.29
CA THR A 831 23.75 -7.33 4.62
C THR A 831 22.65 -8.38 4.50
N GLU A 832 22.61 -9.34 5.40
CA GLU A 832 21.47 -10.22 5.55
C GLU A 832 20.32 -9.38 6.10
N ASN A 833 19.40 -9.07 5.21
CA ASN A 833 18.27 -8.23 5.54
C ASN A 833 17.06 -8.89 4.93
N ALA A 834 16.18 -9.37 5.80
CA ALA A 834 14.77 -9.60 5.52
C ALA A 834 14.08 -8.26 5.27
N GLY A 835 14.73 -7.35 4.52
CA GLY A 835 14.52 -5.93 4.39
C GLY A 835 14.90 -5.35 2.99
N GLY A 836 15.44 -6.20 2.10
CA GLY A 836 16.26 -5.74 0.99
C GLY A 836 17.71 -5.61 1.45
N PRO A 837 18.65 -6.35 0.84
CA PRO A 837 20.04 -6.30 1.27
C PRO A 837 20.62 -4.92 0.99
N VAL A 838 21.12 -4.25 2.03
CA VAL A 838 21.87 -3.00 1.89
C VAL A 838 23.23 -3.36 1.33
N THR A 839 23.61 -2.67 0.26
CA THR A 839 24.94 -2.78 -0.31
C THR A 839 25.91 -2.05 0.60
N VAL A 840 26.94 -2.76 1.03
CA VAL A 840 28.07 -2.18 1.75
C VAL A 840 29.29 -2.34 0.86
N HIS A 841 29.81 -1.22 0.38
CA HIS A 841 31.08 -1.18 -0.34
C HIS A 841 32.24 -1.17 0.64
N ILE A 842 33.22 -2.02 0.40
CA ILE A 842 34.42 -2.10 1.22
C ILE A 842 35.59 -1.72 0.32
N TYR A 843 36.23 -0.60 0.65
CA TYR A 843 37.43 -0.14 -0.03
C TYR A 843 38.61 -0.37 0.90
N SER A 844 39.65 -1.03 0.42
CA SER A 844 40.87 -1.19 1.20
C SER A 844 42.12 -0.97 0.37
N LYS A 845 43.19 -0.59 1.06
CA LYS A 845 44.52 -0.44 0.48
C LYS A 845 45.57 -0.99 1.42
N SER A 846 46.63 -1.52 0.84
CA SER A 846 47.85 -1.87 1.58
C SER A 846 48.83 -0.68 1.63
N GLU A 847 49.83 -0.79 2.50
CA GLU A 847 50.94 0.16 2.59
C GLU A 847 51.67 0.38 1.24
N THR A 848 51.73 -0.65 0.39
CA THR A 848 52.42 -0.61 -0.91
C THR A 848 51.70 0.28 -1.92
N SER A 849 50.39 0.52 -1.74
CA SER A 849 49.58 1.28 -2.71
C SER A 849 50.01 2.74 -2.90
N LYS A 850 50.56 3.38 -1.86
CA LYS A 850 50.88 4.83 -1.80
C LYS A 850 49.73 5.78 -2.15
N TYR A 851 48.49 5.27 -2.31
CA TYR A 851 47.31 6.07 -2.55
C TYR A 851 46.73 6.53 -1.22
N GLU A 852 46.20 7.74 -1.20
CA GLU A 852 45.39 8.21 -0.09
C GLU A 852 43.95 7.67 -0.24
N ILE A 853 43.33 7.24 0.87
CA ILE A 853 42.06 6.50 0.83
C ILE A 853 40.85 7.35 0.40
N TYR A 854 40.86 8.66 0.64
CA TYR A 854 39.71 9.54 0.44
C TYR A 854 39.50 9.92 -1.03
N LYS A 855 40.43 10.64 -1.65
CA LYS A 855 40.26 11.15 -3.02
C LYS A 855 40.70 10.14 -4.10
N LYS A 856 41.80 9.41 -3.92
CA LYS A 856 42.34 8.46 -4.91
C LYS A 856 41.61 7.12 -4.90
N ILE A 857 40.89 6.79 -3.83
CA ILE A 857 40.09 5.56 -3.74
C ILE A 857 38.59 5.88 -3.64
N ILE A 858 38.10 6.47 -2.53
CA ILE A 858 36.66 6.67 -2.31
C ILE A 858 36.04 7.60 -3.37
N VAL A 859 36.52 8.83 -3.54
CA VAL A 859 35.98 9.80 -4.52
C VAL A 859 36.06 9.24 -5.94
N ARG A 860 37.18 8.61 -6.31
CA ARG A 860 37.32 7.95 -7.63
C ARG A 860 36.35 6.79 -7.82
N ALA A 861 36.13 5.98 -6.80
CA ALA A 861 35.25 4.82 -6.87
C ALA A 861 33.76 5.21 -6.89
N LEU A 862 33.38 6.20 -6.08
CA LEU A 862 32.01 6.72 -5.98
C LEU A 862 31.66 7.69 -7.10
N LYS A 863 32.66 8.34 -7.72
CA LYS A 863 32.50 9.42 -8.70
C LYS A 863 31.64 10.59 -8.18
N LYS A 864 31.77 10.89 -6.88
CA LYS A 864 30.98 11.89 -6.16
C LYS A 864 31.85 12.74 -5.25
N THR A 865 31.44 13.98 -5.01
CA THR A 865 31.97 14.78 -3.91
C THR A 865 31.66 14.10 -2.59
N ILE A 866 32.55 14.20 -1.61
CA ILE A 866 32.31 13.74 -0.24
C ILE A 866 32.52 14.87 0.76
N LYS A 867 31.66 14.92 1.79
CA LYS A 867 31.84 15.76 2.98
C LYS A 867 32.51 14.89 4.06
N VAL A 868 33.62 15.36 4.64
CA VAL A 868 34.49 14.55 5.51
C VAL A 868 34.54 15.13 6.92
N TRP A 869 34.22 14.29 7.90
CA TRP A 869 34.49 14.50 9.33
C TRP A 869 35.67 13.63 9.72
N SER A 870 36.78 14.24 10.12
CA SER A 870 37.97 13.52 10.55
C SER A 870 38.96 14.49 11.17
N ARG A 871 39.74 14.01 12.15
CA ARG A 871 41.04 14.62 12.46
C ARG A 871 41.85 14.78 11.17
N ARG A 872 42.52 15.92 11.06
CA ARG A 872 43.25 16.32 9.84
C ARG A 872 44.52 17.07 10.18
N ASP A 873 45.50 16.98 9.28
CA ASP A 873 46.73 17.73 9.38
C ASP A 873 46.61 19.04 8.60
N ASN A 874 47.58 19.94 8.78
CA ASN A 874 47.60 21.20 8.02
C ASN A 874 48.08 21.02 6.56
N LYS A 875 48.29 19.78 6.10
CA LYS A 875 48.88 19.47 4.79
C LYS A 875 47.80 19.12 3.76
N LEU A 876 46.80 18.33 4.12
CA LEU A 876 45.66 18.01 3.25
C LEU A 876 44.54 19.04 3.44
N LYS A 877 44.24 19.78 2.37
CA LYS A 877 43.15 20.76 2.32
C LYS A 877 41.94 20.21 1.57
N GLY A 878 40.79 20.84 1.76
CA GLY A 878 39.62 20.63 0.91
C GLY A 878 39.99 20.84 -0.57
N ASP A 879 39.39 20.04 -1.45
CA ASP A 879 39.61 20.13 -2.90
C ASP A 879 38.29 20.46 -3.57
N CYS A 880 38.21 21.63 -4.20
CA CYS A 880 37.02 22.13 -4.86
C CYS A 880 37.23 22.39 -6.36
N ARG A 881 38.36 21.92 -6.92
CA ARG A 881 38.81 22.29 -8.28
C ARG A 881 38.08 21.54 -9.40
N VAL A 882 37.43 20.41 -9.12
CA VAL A 882 36.79 19.55 -10.14
C VAL A 882 35.28 19.46 -9.89
N SER A 883 34.47 19.87 -10.87
CA SER A 883 33.01 19.76 -10.75
C SER A 883 32.58 18.33 -10.40
N GLN A 884 31.86 18.18 -9.29
CA GLN A 884 31.25 16.92 -8.79
C GLN A 884 32.19 15.81 -8.24
N ARG A 885 33.50 16.05 -8.08
CA ARG A 885 34.44 15.06 -7.50
C ARG A 885 35.40 15.67 -6.48
N ASN A 886 34.82 16.36 -5.50
CA ASN A 886 35.54 17.17 -4.53
C ASN A 886 35.64 16.52 -3.14
N ILE A 887 36.55 17.02 -2.31
CA ILE A 887 36.55 16.77 -0.86
C ILE A 887 36.18 18.07 -0.17
N ARG A 888 35.06 18.05 0.56
CA ARG A 888 34.64 19.15 1.43
C ARG A 888 34.84 18.76 2.87
N LEU A 889 35.44 19.64 3.66
CA LEU A 889 35.73 19.37 5.06
C LEU A 889 34.60 19.92 5.93
N ILE A 890 34.15 19.13 6.90
CA ILE A 890 33.12 19.55 7.85
C ILE A 890 33.80 20.42 8.93
N THR A 891 33.15 21.53 9.27
CA THR A 891 33.63 22.48 10.28
C THR A 891 33.48 21.92 11.69
N SER A 892 34.47 22.19 12.53
CA SER A 892 34.48 21.85 13.96
C SER A 892 34.33 23.12 14.79
N PRO A 893 33.56 23.11 15.90
CA PRO A 893 32.82 21.97 16.46
C PRO A 893 31.53 21.63 15.69
N ALA A 894 30.97 20.43 15.93
CA ALA A 894 29.67 20.01 15.40
C ALA A 894 28.77 19.40 16.49
N SER A 895 27.52 19.10 16.15
CA SER A 895 26.56 18.47 17.07
C SER A 895 25.93 17.23 16.45
N VAL A 896 26.00 16.11 17.18
CA VAL A 896 25.34 14.84 16.85
C VAL A 896 24.07 14.76 17.70
N SER A 897 22.95 15.25 17.15
CA SER A 897 21.64 15.22 17.83
C SER A 897 21.65 15.86 19.22
N GLY A 898 22.27 17.03 19.36
CA GLY A 898 22.38 17.75 20.63
C GLY A 898 23.60 17.36 21.47
N HIS A 899 24.36 16.33 21.09
CA HIS A 899 25.65 16.03 21.71
C HIS A 899 26.78 16.72 20.96
N ASN A 900 27.52 17.59 21.65
CA ASN A 900 28.65 18.31 21.06
C ASN A 900 29.80 17.35 20.74
N THR A 901 30.46 17.59 19.61
CA THR A 901 31.68 16.90 19.20
C THR A 901 32.66 17.87 18.55
N ASN A 902 33.94 17.51 18.57
CA ASN A 902 35.04 18.27 17.98
C ASN A 902 36.12 17.30 17.48
N LEU A 903 36.99 17.78 16.60
CA LEU A 903 38.01 16.93 15.99
C LEU A 903 39.07 16.47 17.01
N GLU A 904 39.31 17.21 18.08
CA GLU A 904 40.33 16.90 19.07
C GLU A 904 39.98 15.67 19.92
N LEU A 905 38.72 15.54 20.33
CA LEU A 905 38.25 14.48 21.22
C LEU A 905 37.49 13.36 20.51
N ASP A 906 37.18 13.51 19.23
CA ASP A 906 36.47 12.50 18.44
C ASP A 906 37.44 11.61 17.66
N GLU A 907 37.45 10.31 17.96
CA GLU A 907 38.31 9.31 17.30
C GLU A 907 37.70 8.81 15.97
N THR A 908 36.57 9.36 15.54
CA THR A 908 35.88 8.89 14.34
C THR A 908 36.34 9.62 13.08
N SER A 909 36.45 8.85 12.01
CA SER A 909 36.60 9.37 10.66
C SER A 909 35.46 8.81 9.80
N TRP A 910 34.66 9.70 9.22
CA TRP A 910 33.54 9.33 8.38
C TRP A 910 33.30 10.36 7.28
N ALA A 911 32.57 9.94 6.24
CA ALA A 911 32.24 10.79 5.11
C ALA A 911 30.83 10.50 4.57
N VAL A 912 30.19 11.50 3.98
CA VAL A 912 28.92 11.35 3.26
C VAL A 912 29.01 11.88 1.83
N SER A 913 28.28 11.26 0.91
CA SER A 913 28.32 11.63 -0.52
C SER A 913 27.44 12.84 -0.87
N ASP A 914 27.92 13.75 -1.72
CA ASP A 914 27.21 14.96 -2.16
C ASP A 914 27.20 15.05 -3.71
N PRO A 915 26.06 14.81 -4.41
CA PRO A 915 24.79 14.32 -3.90
C PRO A 915 24.79 12.79 -3.70
N GLY A 916 24.01 12.27 -2.75
CA GLY A 916 23.81 10.83 -2.69
C GLY A 916 23.12 10.29 -1.46
N SER A 917 23.47 9.03 -1.15
CA SER A 917 22.81 8.13 -0.21
C SER A 917 23.84 7.27 0.54
N ILE A 918 25.11 7.67 0.51
CA ILE A 918 26.23 6.87 1.00
C ILE A 918 26.84 7.53 2.23
N PHE A 919 26.96 6.73 3.29
CA PHE A 919 27.75 7.02 4.48
C PHE A 919 28.96 6.09 4.49
N CYS A 920 30.16 6.61 4.74
CA CYS A 920 31.39 5.84 4.86
C CYS A 920 31.99 6.03 6.24
N HIS A 921 32.32 4.93 6.93
CA HIS A 921 33.29 4.94 8.02
C HIS A 921 34.68 4.66 7.43
N ILE A 922 35.70 5.42 7.86
CA ILE A 922 37.10 5.26 7.45
C ILE A 922 37.92 5.03 8.72
N ASP A 923 38.84 4.06 8.71
CA ASP A 923 39.65 3.72 9.88
C ASP A 923 40.86 4.63 10.10
N LYS A 924 41.26 5.36 9.06
CA LYS A 924 42.37 6.31 9.08
C LYS A 924 41.89 7.76 9.03
N PRO A 925 42.52 8.66 9.81
CA PRO A 925 42.23 10.08 9.73
C PRO A 925 42.73 10.70 8.41
N TYR A 926 42.22 11.89 8.10
CA TYR A 926 42.56 12.68 6.92
C TYR A 926 43.92 13.38 7.06
N PHE A 927 44.98 12.58 7.21
CA PHE A 927 46.38 13.02 7.22
C PHE A 927 47.06 12.76 5.87
N LYS A 928 48.15 13.44 5.54
CA LYS A 928 48.93 13.18 4.32
C LYS A 928 49.66 11.84 4.39
N ASP A 929 50.20 11.51 5.55
CA ASP A 929 51.09 10.36 5.73
C ASP A 929 50.36 9.00 5.72
N GLN A 930 49.03 8.98 5.93
CA GLN A 930 48.19 7.76 5.77
C GLN A 930 48.31 7.16 4.36
N ALA A 931 48.73 7.93 3.34
CA ALA A 931 48.98 7.39 2.01
C ALA A 931 49.98 6.22 2.03
N LYS A 932 50.91 6.21 3.00
CA LYS A 932 51.92 5.16 3.22
C LYS A 932 51.48 4.08 4.21
N GLU A 933 50.24 4.09 4.66
CA GLU A 933 49.71 3.13 5.64
C GLU A 933 48.58 2.29 5.03
N PRO A 934 48.27 1.10 5.55
CA PRO A 934 47.05 0.41 5.18
C PRO A 934 45.80 1.19 5.64
N SER A 935 44.68 1.06 4.92
CA SER A 935 43.41 1.72 5.30
C SER A 935 42.19 0.95 4.80
N LEU A 936 41.10 1.08 5.54
CA LEU A 936 39.78 0.52 5.27
C LEU A 936 38.74 1.64 5.24
N ALA A 937 37.83 1.57 4.27
CA ALA A 937 36.59 2.34 4.29
C ALA A 937 35.38 1.41 4.07
N VAL A 938 34.42 1.49 4.98
CA VAL A 938 33.16 0.75 4.95
C VAL A 938 32.04 1.73 4.61
N CYS A 939 31.54 1.66 3.38
CA CYS A 939 30.58 2.58 2.80
C CYS A 939 29.21 1.93 2.63
N ILE A 940 28.22 2.40 3.36
CA ILE A 940 26.85 1.89 3.42
C ILE A 940 25.96 2.75 2.50
N GLU A 941 25.29 2.11 1.55
CA GLU A 941 24.30 2.76 0.70
C GLU A 941 22.91 2.70 1.36
N ASN A 942 22.58 3.72 2.16
CA ASN A 942 21.31 3.82 2.87
C ASN A 942 20.91 5.28 3.10
N ASN A 943 19.74 5.65 2.58
CA ASN A 943 19.22 7.03 2.64
C ASN A 943 19.00 7.53 4.08
N ASP A 944 18.52 6.68 4.98
CA ASP A 944 18.18 7.09 6.34
C ASP A 944 19.46 7.40 7.13
N ILE A 945 20.45 6.50 7.07
CA ILE A 945 21.77 6.71 7.67
C ILE A 945 22.43 7.94 7.06
N PHE A 946 22.47 8.03 5.72
CA PHE A 946 23.03 9.16 5.01
C PHE A 946 22.44 10.49 5.48
N ALA A 947 21.10 10.61 5.52
CA ALA A 947 20.43 11.86 5.86
C ALA A 947 20.76 12.34 7.28
N ARG A 948 21.04 11.42 8.22
CA ARG A 948 21.41 11.78 9.60
C ARG A 948 22.83 12.31 9.71
N PHE A 949 23.77 11.71 9.00
CA PHE A 949 25.15 12.21 8.96
C PHE A 949 25.29 13.46 8.08
N ASP A 950 24.52 13.58 7.01
CA ASP A 950 24.50 14.77 6.16
C ASP A 950 23.94 16.00 6.90
N ALA A 951 22.98 15.80 7.81
CA ALA A 951 22.50 16.87 8.70
C ALA A 951 23.58 17.38 9.66
N ILE A 952 24.52 16.53 10.10
CA ILE A 952 25.69 16.94 10.90
C ILE A 952 26.65 17.74 10.01
N ALA A 953 26.78 17.34 8.74
CA ALA A 953 27.64 17.97 7.73
C ALA A 953 27.06 19.26 7.13
N ALA A 954 26.27 20.03 7.90
CA ALA A 954 25.61 21.24 7.44
C ALA A 954 26.60 22.42 7.26
N GLN A 955 27.62 22.50 8.10
CA GLN A 955 28.66 23.53 8.04
C GLN A 955 29.95 22.94 7.46
N LEU A 956 30.51 23.63 6.45
CA LEU A 956 31.68 23.19 5.72
C LEU A 956 32.73 24.30 5.72
N ASP A 957 34.01 23.90 5.82
CA ASP A 957 35.11 24.84 5.73
C ASP A 957 35.20 25.45 4.33
N ASN A 958 35.70 26.68 4.26
CA ASN A 958 35.92 27.35 2.99
C ASN A 958 36.90 26.57 2.11
N CYS A 959 36.55 26.44 0.83
CA CYS A 959 37.43 25.87 -0.17
C CYS A 959 38.61 26.83 -0.44
N PRO A 960 39.87 26.37 -0.33
CA PRO A 960 41.04 27.16 -0.69
C PRO A 960 41.35 27.17 -2.19
#